data_AF-A0A9E3UIR2-F1
#
_entry.id   AF-A0A9E3UIR2-F1
#
_cell.length_a   1.000
_cell.length_b   1.000
_cell.length_c   1.000
_cell.angle_alpha   90.00
_cell.angle_beta   90.00
_cell.angle_gamma   90.00
#
_symmetry.space_group_name_H-M   'P 1'
#
loop_
_entity.id
_entity.type
_entity.pdbx_description
1 polymer ?
#
loop_
_entity_poly.entity_id
_entity_poly.type
_entity_poly.pdbx_seq_one_letter_code
_entity_poly.pdbx_strand_id
1 'polypeptide(L)'
;MNRLGDQTSPYLLQHSDNPVDWWPWGSQALAEARRLGKPILLSVGYAACHWCHVMAHESFEDAATAAVMNELFVNIKVDREERPDVDQIYMQALHMLGEQGGWPLTMFLTPEAEPFWGGTYFPKTAQFGRPAFVSVLKEVARLVREEPVRIAHNRNALLQNLRATVAASPDASFGGQWLGEVGSALKRAFDPVSGGLKGAPKFPNPMLLEFLWRWSQAQGDAEAEALFQFSLEQMARGGIHDHLGGGFARYSVDDRWLVPHFEKMLYDNAQLLPLFALAASQTGHTVFKEAAEGIVSWLEREMRMPGGAFAASLDADSEGEEGKAYVWTEPEIDAILGSDAALFKAVYGVTPGGNWEGHTILNRQNDFVPDPRQMTKLEGLRERVLDYRSRRPQPARDDKILADWNGLVIVGLVRAGLLLDRPDWIETAQGAYRFINESMVRDGLLGHSWRDGRLLFPGFATDHAALMLAALTLYEATGGPHYLDDAVRWRTALKDRYADESGLLFLVADSADDLVVRPRPTMDEATPNANGLYAEALARLAALAPFEGAGEELSMLAGHAKVAPLNHASILNGLDFHIHGAAIVVAGSEREALLAAARSVPYPNRTIMELRDVHALAAGHPVRAQSERAGRGSAFICRGQACSLPISDPVVLVELLSPSSDKTD
;
A
#
# COMPACT_ATOMS: atom_id res chain seq x y z
N MET A 1 -34.29 12.39 -1.17
CA MET A 1 -34.08 11.44 -0.07
C MET A 1 -32.72 10.77 -0.23
N ASN A 2 -31.95 10.69 0.85
CA ASN A 2 -30.64 10.01 0.92
C ASN A 2 -30.76 8.52 0.59
N ARG A 3 -29.79 7.97 -0.18
CA ARG A 3 -29.79 6.59 -0.70
C ARG A 3 -28.62 5.74 -0.20
N LEU A 4 -27.85 6.22 0.78
CA LEU A 4 -26.67 5.51 1.24
C LEU A 4 -26.98 4.35 2.20
N GLY A 5 -28.20 4.26 2.75
CA GLY A 5 -28.57 3.24 3.73
C GLY A 5 -28.52 1.78 3.24
N ASP A 6 -28.51 1.55 1.93
CA ASP A 6 -28.41 0.20 1.35
C ASP A 6 -26.99 -0.20 0.91
N GLN A 7 -26.00 0.70 1.09
CA GLN A 7 -24.61 0.49 0.66
C GLN A 7 -23.85 -0.46 1.59
N THR A 8 -22.75 -1.03 1.09
CA THR A 8 -21.85 -1.87 1.89
C THR A 8 -20.78 -1.07 2.60
N SER A 9 -20.22 -0.07 1.93
CA SER A 9 -19.15 0.77 2.48
C SER A 9 -19.51 1.35 3.86
N PRO A 10 -18.68 1.09 4.90
CA PRO A 10 -18.78 1.78 6.19
C PRO A 10 -18.77 3.31 6.04
N TYR A 11 -17.93 3.86 5.17
CA TYR A 11 -17.88 5.29 4.90
C TYR A 11 -19.21 5.84 4.36
N LEU A 12 -19.84 5.16 3.41
CA LEU A 12 -21.14 5.60 2.88
C LEU A 12 -22.24 5.47 3.94
N LEU A 13 -22.23 4.38 4.71
CA LEU A 13 -23.21 4.13 5.77
C LEU A 13 -23.13 5.17 6.90
N GLN A 14 -21.94 5.64 7.25
CA GLN A 14 -21.73 6.75 8.20
C GLN A 14 -22.47 8.05 7.79
N HIS A 15 -22.82 8.20 6.52
CA HIS A 15 -23.51 9.38 5.99
C HIS A 15 -24.98 9.13 5.61
N SER A 16 -25.52 7.95 5.94
CA SER A 16 -26.89 7.55 5.56
C SER A 16 -27.99 8.37 6.22
N ASP A 17 -27.73 8.92 7.41
CA ASP A 17 -28.68 9.76 8.16
C ASP A 17 -28.51 11.27 7.90
N ASN A 18 -27.55 11.66 7.06
CA ASN A 18 -27.35 13.07 6.72
C ASN A 18 -28.58 13.66 6.02
N PRO A 19 -28.95 14.93 6.29
CA PRO A 19 -30.04 15.63 5.61
C PRO A 19 -29.78 15.90 4.12
N VAL A 20 -28.54 15.71 3.65
CA VAL A 20 -28.18 15.79 2.24
C VAL A 20 -28.75 14.60 1.47
N ASP A 21 -29.32 14.85 0.30
CA ASP A 21 -29.83 13.85 -0.63
C ASP A 21 -28.69 13.13 -1.37
N TRP A 22 -27.89 12.39 -0.61
CA TRP A 22 -26.75 11.66 -1.16
C TRP A 22 -27.17 10.52 -2.07
N TRP A 23 -26.45 10.41 -3.18
CA TRP A 23 -26.41 9.26 -4.05
C TRP A 23 -25.06 8.54 -3.93
N PRO A 24 -25.02 7.20 -3.99
CA PRO A 24 -23.79 6.51 -4.35
C PRO A 24 -23.45 6.81 -5.81
N TRP A 25 -22.17 6.71 -6.18
CA TRP A 25 -21.76 6.80 -7.58
C TRP A 25 -22.37 5.65 -8.40
N GLY A 26 -22.90 5.98 -9.58
CA GLY A 26 -23.37 4.98 -10.52
C GLY A 26 -24.37 5.54 -11.54
N SER A 27 -24.78 4.68 -12.46
CA SER A 27 -25.63 5.05 -13.60
C SER A 27 -26.93 5.76 -13.22
N GLN A 28 -27.54 5.41 -12.08
CA GLN A 28 -28.76 6.04 -11.59
C GLN A 28 -28.54 7.51 -11.17
N ALA A 29 -27.46 7.79 -10.44
CA ALA A 29 -27.12 9.14 -10.01
C ALA A 29 -26.78 10.04 -11.21
N LEU A 30 -26.01 9.49 -12.17
CA LEU A 30 -25.66 10.19 -13.41
C LEU A 30 -26.87 10.44 -14.31
N ALA A 31 -27.80 9.48 -14.39
CA ALA A 31 -29.05 9.66 -15.13
C ALA A 31 -29.93 10.75 -14.50
N GLU A 32 -29.98 10.83 -13.17
CA GLU A 32 -30.73 11.86 -12.45
C GLU A 32 -30.13 13.25 -12.67
N ALA A 33 -28.80 13.39 -12.62
CA ALA A 33 -28.12 14.64 -12.93
C ALA A 33 -28.47 15.15 -14.33
N ARG A 34 -28.42 14.27 -15.34
CA ARG A 34 -28.85 14.58 -16.72
C ARG A 34 -30.33 14.96 -16.81
N ARG A 35 -31.21 14.22 -16.13
CA ARG A 35 -32.66 14.48 -16.15
C ARG A 35 -33.01 15.83 -15.55
N LEU A 36 -32.33 16.22 -14.47
CA LEU A 36 -32.55 17.49 -13.78
C LEU A 36 -31.80 18.67 -14.42
N GLY A 37 -30.77 18.40 -15.24
CA GLY A 37 -29.87 19.42 -15.78
C GLY A 37 -29.08 20.16 -14.69
N LYS A 38 -28.91 19.53 -13.50
CA LYS A 38 -28.19 20.11 -12.36
C LYS A 38 -26.72 19.66 -12.37
N PRO A 39 -25.77 20.52 -11.99
CA PRO A 39 -24.39 20.10 -11.77
C PRO A 39 -24.31 19.06 -10.64
N ILE A 40 -23.26 18.25 -10.68
CA ILE A 40 -22.97 17.26 -9.65
C ILE A 40 -22.01 17.89 -8.63
N LEU A 41 -22.31 17.69 -7.35
CA LEU A 41 -21.36 17.86 -6.26
C LEU A 41 -20.86 16.47 -5.86
N LEU A 42 -19.61 16.16 -6.18
CA LEU A 42 -18.96 14.91 -5.85
C LEU A 42 -18.12 15.09 -4.58
N SER A 43 -18.37 14.27 -3.57
CA SER A 43 -17.56 14.18 -2.35
C SER A 43 -16.95 12.79 -2.21
N VAL A 44 -15.63 12.70 -2.26
CA VAL A 44 -14.86 11.44 -2.13
C VAL A 44 -14.09 11.42 -0.82
N GLY A 45 -14.12 10.29 -0.11
CA GLY A 45 -13.36 10.05 1.12
C GLY A 45 -13.35 8.56 1.49
N TYR A 46 -13.00 8.23 2.72
CA TYR A 46 -12.96 6.86 3.25
C TYR A 46 -13.18 6.88 4.77
N ALA A 47 -13.46 5.72 5.36
CA ALA A 47 -14.00 5.62 6.71
C ALA A 47 -13.05 6.12 7.81
N ALA A 48 -11.74 5.99 7.61
CA ALA A 48 -10.71 6.37 8.59
C ALA A 48 -10.22 7.83 8.49
N CYS A 49 -10.79 8.62 7.58
CA CYS A 49 -10.33 9.97 7.25
C CYS A 49 -10.88 11.03 8.22
N HIS A 50 -10.04 11.54 9.14
CA HIS A 50 -10.41 12.60 10.09
C HIS A 50 -11.07 13.82 9.42
N TRP A 51 -10.41 14.41 8.41
CA TRP A 51 -10.94 15.61 7.72
C TRP A 51 -12.27 15.36 7.01
N CYS A 52 -12.55 14.11 6.64
CA CYS A 52 -13.82 13.72 6.04
C CYS A 52 -14.95 13.77 7.09
N HIS A 53 -14.67 13.35 8.32
CA HIS A 53 -15.61 13.48 9.46
C HIS A 53 -15.80 14.94 9.87
N VAL A 54 -14.72 15.72 9.96
CA VAL A 54 -14.79 17.17 10.25
C VAL A 54 -15.72 17.88 9.26
N MET A 55 -15.52 17.66 7.95
CA MET A 55 -16.38 18.27 6.94
C MET A 55 -17.84 17.80 7.04
N ALA A 56 -18.05 16.52 7.39
CA ALA A 56 -19.39 15.97 7.55
C ALA A 56 -20.14 16.59 8.72
N HIS A 57 -19.55 16.62 9.91
CA HIS A 57 -20.14 17.21 11.11
C HIS A 57 -20.41 18.71 10.95
N GLU A 58 -19.45 19.44 10.37
CA GLU A 58 -19.61 20.89 10.21
C GLU A 58 -20.67 21.25 9.15
N SER A 59 -20.70 20.52 8.03
CA SER A 59 -21.43 20.93 6.83
C SER A 59 -22.52 19.96 6.37
N PHE A 60 -22.28 18.65 6.32
CA PHE A 60 -23.24 17.70 5.74
C PHE A 60 -24.38 17.34 6.70
N GLU A 61 -24.16 17.41 8.01
CA GLU A 61 -25.17 17.23 9.05
C GLU A 61 -26.02 18.49 9.29
N ASP A 62 -25.53 19.66 8.85
CA ASP A 62 -26.22 20.93 9.01
C ASP A 62 -27.38 21.07 8.02
N ALA A 63 -28.61 21.09 8.54
CA ALA A 63 -29.82 21.13 7.71
C ALA A 63 -29.89 22.36 6.77
N ALA A 64 -29.34 23.51 7.17
CA ALA A 64 -29.35 24.71 6.34
C ALA A 64 -28.37 24.59 5.16
N THR A 65 -27.19 24.03 5.40
CA THR A 65 -26.19 23.74 4.37
C THR A 65 -26.70 22.65 3.43
N ALA A 66 -27.27 21.58 3.97
CA ALA A 66 -27.85 20.49 3.18
C ALA A 66 -29.01 20.95 2.27
N ALA A 67 -29.86 21.88 2.74
CA ALA A 67 -30.90 22.46 1.92
C ALA A 67 -30.33 23.16 0.67
N VAL A 68 -29.25 23.93 0.82
CA VAL A 68 -28.56 24.58 -0.31
C VAL A 68 -27.95 23.55 -1.26
N MET A 69 -27.31 22.50 -0.73
CA MET A 69 -26.75 21.40 -1.54
C MET A 69 -27.84 20.71 -2.37
N ASN A 70 -28.95 20.31 -1.74
CA ASN A 70 -30.05 19.60 -2.38
C ASN A 70 -30.79 20.46 -3.40
N GLU A 71 -30.89 21.76 -3.15
CA GLU A 71 -31.47 22.71 -4.09
C GLU A 71 -30.61 22.84 -5.36
N LEU A 72 -29.29 22.97 -5.21
CA LEU A 72 -28.41 23.39 -6.30
C LEU A 72 -27.75 22.24 -7.06
N PHE A 73 -27.56 21.07 -6.44
CA PHE A 73 -26.74 19.99 -6.99
C PHE A 73 -27.43 18.61 -6.93
N VAL A 74 -26.94 17.69 -7.76
CA VAL A 74 -27.05 16.25 -7.47
C VAL A 74 -25.82 15.86 -6.64
N ASN A 75 -26.05 15.50 -5.38
CA ASN A 75 -24.99 15.23 -4.42
C ASN A 75 -24.59 13.75 -4.49
N ILE A 76 -23.33 13.47 -4.83
CA ILE A 76 -22.79 12.10 -4.94
C ILE A 76 -21.68 11.91 -3.90
N LYS A 77 -21.79 10.85 -3.10
CA LYS A 77 -20.82 10.44 -2.08
C LYS A 77 -20.11 9.18 -2.53
N VAL A 78 -18.79 9.15 -2.41
CA VAL A 78 -17.96 8.03 -2.90
C VAL A 78 -16.93 7.63 -1.86
N ASP A 79 -16.87 6.34 -1.61
CA ASP A 79 -15.77 5.71 -0.90
C ASP A 79 -14.63 5.41 -1.87
N ARG A 80 -13.47 6.06 -1.68
CA ARG A 80 -12.30 5.85 -2.55
C ARG A 80 -11.77 4.42 -2.49
N GLU A 81 -12.02 3.70 -1.39
CA GLU A 81 -11.56 2.33 -1.22
C GLU A 81 -12.48 1.33 -1.91
N GLU A 82 -13.73 1.67 -2.22
CA GLU A 82 -14.58 0.84 -3.09
C GLU A 82 -14.54 1.29 -4.56
N ARG A 83 -14.26 2.58 -4.79
CA ARG A 83 -14.19 3.23 -6.12
C ARG A 83 -12.90 4.04 -6.31
N PRO A 84 -11.72 3.39 -6.26
CA PRO A 84 -10.44 4.06 -6.53
C PRO A 84 -10.37 4.63 -7.95
N ASP A 85 -11.12 4.06 -8.88
CA ASP A 85 -11.29 4.54 -10.25
C ASP A 85 -11.89 5.95 -10.32
N VAL A 86 -12.92 6.22 -9.53
CA VAL A 86 -13.54 7.55 -9.43
C VAL A 86 -12.57 8.51 -8.75
N ASP A 87 -12.00 8.11 -7.61
CA ASP A 87 -11.05 8.91 -6.86
C ASP A 87 -9.87 9.39 -7.72
N GLN A 88 -9.24 8.49 -8.48
CA GLN A 88 -8.09 8.82 -9.32
C GLN A 88 -8.40 9.85 -10.41
N ILE A 89 -9.53 9.71 -11.12
CA ILE A 89 -9.92 10.66 -12.19
C ILE A 89 -10.02 12.07 -11.60
N TYR A 90 -10.70 12.18 -10.47
CA TYR A 90 -11.09 13.46 -9.91
C TYR A 90 -9.97 14.07 -9.07
N MET A 91 -9.12 13.28 -8.42
CA MET A 91 -7.88 13.73 -7.79
C MET A 91 -6.88 14.25 -8.83
N GLN A 92 -6.74 13.55 -9.97
CA GLN A 92 -5.91 14.02 -11.08
C GLN A 92 -6.43 15.35 -11.65
N ALA A 93 -7.75 15.47 -11.82
CA ALA A 93 -8.37 16.73 -12.24
C ALA A 93 -8.10 17.87 -11.24
N LEU A 94 -8.10 17.58 -9.94
CA LEU A 94 -7.78 18.54 -8.88
C LEU A 94 -6.32 18.99 -8.94
N HIS A 95 -5.37 18.08 -9.09
CA HIS A 95 -3.95 18.44 -9.26
C HIS A 95 -3.72 19.33 -10.49
N MET A 96 -4.46 19.10 -11.58
CA MET A 96 -4.39 19.92 -12.79
C MET A 96 -4.94 21.34 -12.59
N LEU A 97 -5.75 21.57 -11.55
CA LEU A 97 -6.18 22.90 -11.12
C LEU A 97 -5.14 23.61 -10.24
N GLY A 98 -4.00 22.97 -9.96
CA GLY A 98 -2.91 23.52 -9.14
C GLY A 98 -3.08 23.30 -7.64
N GLU A 99 -4.05 22.48 -7.23
CA GLU A 99 -4.30 22.14 -5.83
C GLU A 99 -3.41 20.96 -5.40
N GLN A 100 -3.06 20.89 -4.11
CA GLN A 100 -2.17 19.84 -3.58
C GLN A 100 -2.82 18.45 -3.52
N GLY A 101 -4.14 18.35 -3.65
CA GLY A 101 -4.88 17.10 -3.46
C GLY A 101 -5.14 16.75 -2.00
N GLY A 102 -5.78 15.60 -1.78
CA GLY A 102 -6.11 15.06 -0.46
C GLY A 102 -7.62 14.91 -0.21
N TRP A 103 -7.95 14.26 0.89
CA TRP A 103 -9.34 13.96 1.28
C TRP A 103 -9.77 14.81 2.48
N PRO A 104 -11.05 15.24 2.55
CA PRO A 104 -12.13 14.98 1.60
C PRO A 104 -11.91 15.71 0.28
N LEU A 105 -12.15 15.02 -0.83
CA LEU A 105 -12.11 15.58 -2.18
C LEU A 105 -13.51 16.10 -2.52
N THR A 106 -13.61 17.39 -2.88
CA THR A 106 -14.88 18.04 -3.23
C THR A 106 -14.80 18.58 -4.66
N MET A 107 -15.48 17.92 -5.58
CA MET A 107 -15.44 18.25 -7.01
C MET A 107 -16.82 18.66 -7.54
N PHE A 108 -16.81 19.62 -8.47
CA PHE A 108 -17.99 20.09 -9.17
C PHE A 108 -17.93 19.66 -10.63
N LEU A 109 -18.96 18.93 -11.05
CA LEU A 109 -19.02 18.29 -12.36
C LEU A 109 -20.25 18.76 -13.14
N THR A 110 -20.18 18.67 -14.46
CA THR A 110 -21.35 18.81 -15.32
C THR A 110 -22.35 17.67 -15.07
N PRO A 111 -23.61 17.78 -15.53
CA PRO A 111 -24.56 16.65 -15.50
C PRO A 111 -24.03 15.37 -16.15
N GLU A 112 -23.02 15.49 -17.03
CA GLU A 112 -22.32 14.40 -17.71
C GLU A 112 -21.12 13.84 -16.91
N ALA A 113 -20.97 14.23 -15.64
CA ALA A 113 -19.86 13.87 -14.76
C ALA A 113 -18.48 14.44 -15.17
N GLU A 114 -18.45 15.43 -16.04
CA GLU A 114 -17.19 16.04 -16.51
C GLU A 114 -16.72 17.10 -15.50
N PRO A 115 -15.48 17.02 -14.97
CA PRO A 115 -15.01 17.96 -13.95
C PRO A 115 -14.78 19.35 -14.56
N PHE A 116 -15.05 20.41 -13.78
CA PHE A 116 -14.73 21.78 -14.19
C PHE A 116 -14.10 22.63 -13.09
N TRP A 117 -14.29 22.28 -11.81
CA TRP A 117 -13.66 22.96 -10.67
C TRP A 117 -13.76 22.08 -9.41
N GLY A 118 -12.93 22.33 -8.40
CA GLY A 118 -13.03 21.65 -7.11
C GLY A 118 -11.96 22.10 -6.12
N GLY A 119 -11.93 21.41 -4.99
CA GLY A 119 -11.01 21.63 -3.88
C GLY A 119 -11.03 20.42 -2.94
N THR A 120 -10.37 20.56 -1.80
CA THR A 120 -10.40 19.54 -0.74
C THR A 120 -11.48 19.88 0.30
N TYR A 121 -11.06 20.27 1.50
CA TYR A 121 -11.92 20.71 2.59
C TYR A 121 -12.39 22.15 2.40
N PHE A 122 -13.69 22.38 2.57
CA PHE A 122 -14.30 23.70 2.67
C PHE A 122 -14.98 23.88 4.03
N PRO A 123 -14.61 24.89 4.83
CA PRO A 123 -15.16 25.06 6.16
C PRO A 123 -16.60 25.59 6.13
N LYS A 124 -17.39 25.29 7.17
CA LYS A 124 -18.75 25.82 7.31
C LYS A 124 -18.79 27.36 7.27
N THR A 125 -17.88 27.98 8.01
CA THR A 125 -17.68 29.44 8.05
C THR A 125 -16.32 29.80 7.48
N ALA A 126 -16.17 31.00 6.92
CA ALA A 126 -14.90 31.42 6.34
C ALA A 126 -13.80 31.45 7.42
N GLN A 127 -12.77 30.63 7.24
CA GLN A 127 -11.65 30.49 8.18
C GLN A 127 -10.39 30.03 7.44
N PHE A 128 -9.22 30.33 8.00
CA PHE A 128 -7.91 29.95 7.44
C PHE A 128 -7.71 30.35 5.96
N GLY A 129 -8.28 31.49 5.55
CA GLY A 129 -8.23 31.97 4.17
C GLY A 129 -9.13 31.21 3.19
N ARG A 130 -9.94 30.26 3.66
CA ARG A 130 -10.89 29.49 2.85
C ARG A 130 -12.31 30.11 2.93
N PRO A 131 -13.04 30.18 1.80
CA PRO A 131 -14.42 30.65 1.80
C PRO A 131 -15.34 29.66 2.52
N ALA A 132 -16.44 30.18 3.08
CA ALA A 132 -17.50 29.35 3.64
C ALA A 132 -18.12 28.45 2.56
N PHE A 133 -18.40 27.20 2.91
CA PHE A 133 -18.85 26.19 1.95
C PHE A 133 -20.14 26.61 1.22
N VAL A 134 -21.13 27.17 1.93
CA VAL A 134 -22.37 27.69 1.32
C VAL A 134 -22.10 28.79 0.29
N SER A 135 -21.09 29.64 0.51
CA SER A 135 -20.71 30.68 -0.45
C SER A 135 -20.11 30.06 -1.71
N VAL A 136 -19.30 29.02 -1.57
CA VAL A 136 -18.74 28.26 -2.70
C VAL A 136 -19.87 27.61 -3.51
N LEU A 137 -20.80 26.90 -2.85
CA LEU A 137 -21.94 26.25 -3.50
C LEU A 137 -22.77 27.23 -4.35
N LYS A 138 -23.10 28.40 -3.79
CA LYS A 138 -23.88 29.43 -4.47
C LYS A 138 -23.12 30.04 -5.65
N GLU A 139 -21.83 30.31 -5.48
CA GLU A 139 -21.01 30.90 -6.55
C GLU A 139 -20.81 29.92 -7.72
N VAL A 140 -20.55 28.64 -7.44
CA VAL A 140 -20.46 27.62 -8.48
C VAL A 140 -21.78 27.50 -9.24
N ALA A 141 -22.92 27.41 -8.52
CA ALA A 141 -24.24 27.34 -9.17
C ALA A 141 -24.55 28.59 -10.02
N ARG A 142 -24.12 29.78 -9.56
CA ARG A 142 -24.21 31.03 -10.35
C ARG A 142 -23.38 30.94 -11.63
N LEU A 143 -22.10 30.53 -11.52
CA LEU A 143 -21.19 30.41 -12.66
C LEU A 143 -21.68 29.40 -13.70
N VAL A 144 -22.24 28.27 -13.27
CA VAL A 144 -22.83 27.26 -14.18
C VAL A 144 -23.99 27.85 -14.99
N ARG A 145 -24.82 28.69 -14.37
CA ARG A 145 -25.98 29.31 -15.03
C ARG A 145 -25.60 30.52 -15.90
N GLU A 146 -24.69 31.37 -15.42
CA GLU A 146 -24.43 32.69 -16.00
C GLU A 146 -23.19 32.72 -16.90
N GLU A 147 -22.23 31.80 -16.71
CA GLU A 147 -20.96 31.76 -17.45
C GLU A 147 -20.69 30.39 -18.10
N PRO A 148 -21.65 29.77 -18.84
CA PRO A 148 -21.51 28.41 -19.35
C PRO A 148 -20.32 28.22 -20.32
N VAL A 149 -19.93 29.28 -21.03
CA VAL A 149 -18.74 29.27 -21.90
C VAL A 149 -17.46 29.07 -21.10
N ARG A 150 -17.34 29.71 -19.94
CA ARG A 150 -16.19 29.58 -19.04
C ARG A 150 -16.13 28.18 -18.43
N ILE A 151 -17.28 27.64 -18.01
CA ILE A 151 -17.37 26.25 -17.53
C ILE A 151 -16.95 25.26 -18.62
N ALA A 152 -17.47 25.43 -19.83
CA ALA A 152 -17.11 24.57 -20.96
C ALA A 152 -15.62 24.66 -21.29
N HIS A 153 -15.01 25.85 -21.20
CA HIS A 153 -13.57 26.04 -21.41
C HIS A 153 -12.74 25.24 -20.39
N ASN A 154 -13.01 25.43 -19.09
CA ASN A 154 -12.29 24.71 -18.02
C ASN A 154 -12.49 23.19 -18.15
N ARG A 155 -13.74 22.76 -18.35
CA ARG A 155 -14.07 21.35 -18.54
C ARG A 155 -13.31 20.75 -19.72
N ASN A 156 -13.34 21.39 -20.89
CA ASN A 156 -12.66 20.87 -22.07
C ASN A 156 -11.14 20.77 -21.85
N ALA A 157 -10.54 21.74 -21.16
CA ALA A 157 -9.13 21.71 -20.81
C ALA A 157 -8.81 20.54 -19.86
N LEU A 158 -9.62 20.30 -18.84
CA LEU A 158 -9.45 19.17 -17.93
C LEU A 158 -9.63 17.83 -18.65
N LEU A 159 -10.70 17.64 -19.42
CA LEU A 159 -10.96 16.40 -20.15
C LEU A 159 -9.88 16.09 -21.20
N GLN A 160 -9.37 17.10 -21.90
CA GLN A 160 -8.31 16.90 -22.88
C GLN A 160 -7.04 16.36 -22.22
N ASN A 161 -6.68 16.88 -21.04
CA ASN A 161 -5.50 16.46 -20.29
C ASN A 161 -5.71 15.12 -19.57
N LEU A 162 -6.90 14.85 -19.03
CA LEU A 162 -7.23 13.54 -18.44
C LEU A 162 -7.18 12.41 -19.50
N ARG A 163 -7.54 12.72 -20.75
CA ARG A 163 -7.42 11.79 -21.88
C ARG A 163 -6.01 11.75 -22.46
N ALA A 164 -5.18 12.76 -22.19
CA ALA A 164 -3.83 12.81 -22.71
C ALA A 164 -3.01 11.68 -22.08
N THR A 165 -2.48 10.81 -22.93
CA THR A 165 -1.49 9.83 -22.51
C THR A 165 -0.18 10.55 -22.25
N VAL A 166 0.43 10.37 -21.07
CA VAL A 166 1.84 10.71 -20.91
C VAL A 166 2.62 9.79 -21.84
N ALA A 167 3.17 10.36 -22.91
CA ALA A 167 3.96 9.59 -23.86
C ALA A 167 5.13 8.95 -23.10
N ALA A 168 5.25 7.63 -23.20
CA ALA A 168 6.43 6.94 -22.72
C ALA A 168 7.67 7.52 -23.41
N SER A 169 8.82 7.47 -22.74
CA SER A 169 10.09 7.76 -23.40
C SER A 169 10.24 6.84 -24.63
N PRO A 170 10.53 7.39 -25.82
CA PRO A 170 10.69 6.58 -27.03
C PRO A 170 11.91 5.64 -26.93
N ASP A 171 12.86 5.98 -26.07
CA ASP A 171 13.90 5.07 -25.64
C ASP A 171 13.43 4.27 -24.42
N ALA A 172 12.87 3.09 -24.69
CA ALA A 172 12.45 2.10 -23.69
C ALA A 172 13.63 1.26 -23.14
N SER A 173 14.85 1.47 -23.61
CA SER A 173 16.00 0.70 -23.11
C SER A 173 16.27 1.06 -21.65
N PHE A 174 16.24 0.08 -20.76
CA PHE A 174 16.59 0.24 -19.37
C PHE A 174 17.73 -0.71 -19.03
N GLY A 175 18.58 -0.30 -18.10
CA GLY A 175 19.77 -1.05 -17.73
C GLY A 175 20.36 -0.56 -16.43
N GLY A 176 21.34 -1.30 -15.92
CA GLY A 176 21.95 -1.02 -14.60
C GLY A 176 22.50 0.40 -14.45
N GLN A 177 22.98 1.03 -15.53
CA GLN A 177 23.45 2.43 -15.47
C GLN A 177 22.32 3.40 -15.11
N TRP A 178 21.17 3.31 -15.79
CA TRP A 178 20.03 4.20 -15.53
C TRP A 178 19.48 3.99 -14.12
N LEU A 179 19.31 2.73 -13.68
CA LEU A 179 18.93 2.44 -12.29
C LEU A 179 19.96 2.99 -11.30
N GLY A 180 21.25 2.94 -11.65
CA GLY A 180 22.34 3.54 -10.91
C GLY A 180 22.19 5.05 -10.69
N GLU A 181 21.84 5.78 -11.74
CA GLU A 181 21.59 7.23 -11.70
C GLU A 181 20.35 7.58 -10.85
N VAL A 182 19.28 6.80 -10.98
CA VAL A 182 18.05 6.97 -10.20
C VAL A 182 18.30 6.69 -8.72
N GLY A 183 19.01 5.61 -8.38
CA GLY A 183 19.36 5.29 -6.99
C GLY A 183 20.23 6.36 -6.34
N SER A 184 21.20 6.91 -7.08
CA SER A 184 21.99 8.05 -6.62
C SER A 184 21.14 9.29 -6.34
N ALA A 185 20.14 9.57 -7.19
CA ALA A 185 19.20 10.67 -6.97
C ALA A 185 18.32 10.42 -5.74
N LEU A 186 17.84 9.19 -5.56
CA LEU A 186 17.03 8.82 -4.40
C LEU A 186 17.80 8.97 -3.09
N LYS A 187 19.05 8.49 -3.02
CA LYS A 187 19.93 8.66 -1.85
C LYS A 187 20.04 10.13 -1.41
N ARG A 188 20.09 11.09 -2.35
CA ARG A 188 20.13 12.53 -2.04
C ARG A 188 18.79 13.10 -1.53
N ALA A 189 17.68 12.50 -1.93
CA ALA A 189 16.33 12.90 -1.50
C ALA A 189 16.03 12.47 -0.06
N PHE A 190 16.64 11.37 0.39
CA PHE A 190 16.53 10.89 1.76
C PHE A 190 17.19 11.83 2.78
N ASP A 191 16.63 11.82 3.98
CA ASP A 191 16.99 12.63 5.12
C ASP A 191 17.99 11.88 6.02
N PRO A 192 19.26 12.33 6.08
CA PRO A 192 20.28 11.67 6.90
C PRO A 192 20.15 12.00 8.40
N VAL A 193 19.21 12.87 8.81
CA VAL A 193 19.01 13.30 10.20
C VAL A 193 17.80 12.63 10.82
N SER A 194 16.67 12.61 10.11
CA SER A 194 15.42 12.03 10.63
C SER A 194 15.00 10.74 9.93
N GLY A 195 15.69 10.31 8.87
CA GLY A 195 15.27 9.15 8.07
C GLY A 195 14.07 9.42 7.16
N GLY A 196 13.87 8.56 6.16
CA GLY A 196 12.88 8.73 5.09
C GLY A 196 13.14 9.94 4.19
N LEU A 197 12.13 10.44 3.49
CA LEU A 197 12.27 11.65 2.67
C LEU A 197 12.30 12.93 3.53
N LYS A 198 12.92 13.99 3.01
CA LYS A 198 13.04 15.29 3.70
C LYS A 198 11.70 16.05 3.74
N GLY A 199 11.51 16.81 4.82
CA GLY A 199 10.37 17.72 4.99
C GLY A 199 9.20 17.11 5.76
N ALA A 200 8.13 17.90 5.90
CA ALA A 200 6.88 17.52 6.53
C ALA A 200 5.71 17.78 5.56
N PRO A 201 4.64 16.97 5.56
CA PRO A 201 4.48 15.72 6.31
C PRO A 201 5.43 14.60 5.83
N LYS A 202 5.70 13.59 6.69
CA LYS A 202 6.52 12.41 6.35
C LYS A 202 5.68 11.15 6.17
N PHE A 203 5.74 10.58 4.97
CA PHE A 203 5.17 9.28 4.63
C PHE A 203 6.26 8.19 4.64
N PRO A 204 5.96 6.94 5.04
CA PRO A 204 6.92 5.83 5.04
C PRO A 204 7.55 5.53 3.68
N ASN A 205 6.81 5.72 2.57
CA ASN A 205 7.25 5.44 1.20
C ASN A 205 7.96 4.06 1.02
N PRO A 206 7.30 2.92 1.34
CA PRO A 206 7.95 1.61 1.38
C PRO A 206 8.60 1.19 0.05
N MET A 207 7.99 1.53 -1.09
CA MET A 207 8.52 1.18 -2.40
C MET A 207 9.86 1.88 -2.69
N LEU A 208 10.02 3.13 -2.22
CA LEU A 208 11.30 3.86 -2.32
C LEU A 208 12.34 3.31 -1.36
N LEU A 209 11.95 2.90 -0.15
CA LEU A 209 12.85 2.22 0.79
C LEU A 209 13.36 0.90 0.20
N GLU A 210 12.48 0.10 -0.40
CA GLU A 210 12.88 -1.13 -1.08
C GLU A 210 13.84 -0.84 -2.24
N PHE A 211 13.55 0.18 -3.06
CA PHE A 211 14.44 0.54 -4.17
C PHE A 211 15.82 1.01 -3.68
N LEU A 212 15.86 1.80 -2.61
CA LEU A 212 17.12 2.24 -1.99
C LEU A 212 17.95 1.04 -1.51
N TRP A 213 17.31 0.04 -0.90
CA TRP A 213 17.97 -1.20 -0.48
C TRP A 213 18.44 -2.02 -1.68
N ARG A 214 17.61 -2.24 -2.70
CA ARG A 214 18.01 -3.00 -3.90
C ARG A 214 19.24 -2.39 -4.55
N TRP A 215 19.22 -1.06 -4.70
CA TRP A 215 20.32 -0.30 -5.27
C TRP A 215 21.57 -0.32 -4.38
N SER A 216 21.45 -0.23 -3.05
CA SER A 216 22.60 -0.32 -2.14
C SER A 216 23.33 -1.65 -2.32
N GLN A 217 22.59 -2.76 -2.42
CA GLN A 217 23.13 -4.09 -2.58
C GLN A 217 23.78 -4.29 -3.96
N ALA A 218 23.14 -3.81 -5.02
CA ALA A 218 23.67 -3.90 -6.39
C ALA A 218 24.99 -3.12 -6.55
N GLN A 219 25.12 -1.98 -5.86
CA GLN A 219 26.28 -1.09 -5.97
C GLN A 219 27.35 -1.33 -4.90
N GLY A 220 27.03 -2.07 -3.82
CA GLY A 220 27.86 -2.13 -2.62
C GLY A 220 27.97 -0.79 -1.88
N ASP A 221 26.93 0.04 -1.92
CA ASP A 221 26.91 1.38 -1.28
C ASP A 221 26.47 1.26 0.19
N ALA A 222 27.46 1.17 1.09
CA ALA A 222 27.22 1.03 2.52
C ALA A 222 26.50 2.23 3.16
N GLU A 223 26.64 3.44 2.60
CA GLU A 223 25.92 4.62 3.12
C GLU A 223 24.44 4.56 2.76
N ALA A 224 24.10 4.07 1.57
CA ALA A 224 22.72 3.87 1.15
C ALA A 224 22.02 2.80 1.99
N GLU A 225 22.73 1.69 2.26
CA GLU A 225 22.27 0.64 3.17
C GLU A 225 22.02 1.19 4.58
N ALA A 226 22.98 1.95 5.12
CA ALA A 226 22.82 2.60 6.42
C ALA A 226 21.63 3.57 6.45
N LEU A 227 21.37 4.28 5.35
CA LEU A 227 20.24 5.21 5.24
C LEU A 227 18.89 4.49 5.18
N PHE A 228 18.81 3.33 4.53
CA PHE A 228 17.64 2.44 4.58
C PHE A 228 17.37 1.98 6.02
N GLN A 229 18.38 1.43 6.70
CA GLN A 229 18.26 0.94 8.08
C GLN A 229 17.90 2.07 9.05
N PHE A 230 18.56 3.22 8.92
CA PHE A 230 18.29 4.41 9.73
C PHE A 230 16.86 4.90 9.54
N SER A 231 16.35 4.91 8.30
CA SER A 231 14.96 5.31 8.02
C SER A 231 13.95 4.41 8.72
N LEU A 232 14.15 3.09 8.68
CA LEU A 232 13.31 2.12 9.40
C LEU A 232 13.42 2.30 10.92
N GLU A 233 14.63 2.53 11.45
CA GLU A 233 14.84 2.71 12.88
C GLU A 233 14.12 3.96 13.39
N GLN A 234 14.25 5.07 12.68
CA GLN A 234 13.61 6.33 13.04
C GLN A 234 12.08 6.22 13.05
N MET A 235 11.50 5.50 12.09
CA MET A 235 10.06 5.19 12.09
C MET A 235 9.67 4.29 13.28
N ALA A 236 10.41 3.21 13.54
CA ALA A 236 10.12 2.28 14.63
C ALA A 236 10.27 2.91 16.03
N ARG A 237 11.12 3.93 16.16
CA ARG A 237 11.30 4.72 17.39
C ARG A 237 10.34 5.90 17.49
N GLY A 238 9.77 6.35 16.38
CA GLY A 238 8.82 7.47 16.30
C GLY A 238 7.48 7.18 16.98
N GLY A 239 6.65 8.22 17.08
CA GLY A 239 5.27 8.12 17.54
C GLY A 239 4.29 7.59 16.49
N ILE A 240 4.72 7.49 15.22
CA ILE A 240 3.97 6.79 14.16
C ILE A 240 3.85 5.28 14.42
N HIS A 241 4.78 4.69 15.18
CA HIS A 241 4.71 3.31 15.64
C HIS A 241 3.90 3.23 16.94
N ASP A 242 2.87 2.40 16.98
CA ASP A 242 2.14 2.14 18.22
C ASP A 242 2.96 1.22 19.15
N HIS A 243 3.67 1.82 20.09
CA HIS A 243 4.54 1.10 21.04
C HIS A 243 3.81 0.15 22.01
N LEU A 244 2.47 0.17 22.04
CA LEU A 244 1.66 -0.72 22.88
C LEU A 244 1.06 -1.86 22.07
N GLY A 245 0.31 -1.52 21.03
CA GLY A 245 -0.42 -2.50 20.21
C GLY A 245 0.35 -2.98 18.98
N GLY A 246 1.39 -2.27 18.56
CA GLY A 246 2.03 -2.48 17.28
C GLY A 246 1.25 -1.91 16.10
N GLY A 247 1.83 -2.07 14.93
CA GLY A 247 1.38 -1.41 13.71
C GLY A 247 1.77 0.07 13.67
N PHE A 248 1.69 0.63 12.48
CA PHE A 248 2.07 1.99 12.14
C PHE A 248 0.86 2.78 11.70
N ALA A 249 0.77 4.02 12.16
CA ALA A 249 -0.07 5.05 11.57
C ALA A 249 0.41 5.38 10.15
N ARG A 250 -0.45 5.96 9.31
CA ARG A 250 -0.15 6.18 7.88
C ARG A 250 1.02 7.12 7.64
N TYR A 251 1.08 8.24 8.37
CA TYR A 251 2.13 9.25 8.20
C TYR A 251 2.31 10.13 9.43
N SER A 252 3.42 10.86 9.47
CA SER A 252 3.71 11.88 10.48
C SER A 252 3.43 13.28 9.93
N VAL A 253 2.79 14.15 10.70
CA VAL A 253 2.62 15.57 10.32
C VAL A 253 3.91 16.36 10.43
N ASP A 254 4.85 15.88 11.23
CA ASP A 254 6.17 16.51 11.40
C ASP A 254 7.26 15.81 10.57
N ASP A 255 8.46 16.41 10.61
CA ASP A 255 9.66 15.92 9.92
C ASP A 255 10.50 14.96 10.79
N ARG A 256 9.96 14.44 11.90
CA ARG A 256 10.70 13.62 12.87
C ARG A 256 10.03 12.30 13.20
N TRP A 257 8.89 11.97 12.60
CA TRP A 257 8.10 10.77 12.89
C TRP A 257 7.43 10.78 14.28
N LEU A 258 7.26 11.93 14.92
CA LEU A 258 6.71 12.00 16.28
C LEU A 258 5.18 12.08 16.28
N VAL A 259 4.58 13.00 15.52
CA VAL A 259 3.13 13.25 15.56
C VAL A 259 2.43 12.54 14.40
N PRO A 260 1.69 11.43 14.65
CA PRO A 260 1.00 10.71 13.59
C PRO A 260 -0.30 11.42 13.19
N HIS A 261 -0.73 11.19 11.94
CA HIS A 261 -2.15 11.07 11.67
C HIS A 261 -2.58 9.65 12.02
N PHE A 262 -3.43 9.52 13.04
CA PHE A 262 -3.61 8.26 13.78
C PHE A 262 -4.34 7.14 13.02
N GLU A 263 -4.73 7.39 11.77
CA GLU A 263 -5.25 6.35 10.87
C GLU A 263 -4.22 5.22 10.69
N LYS A 264 -4.67 3.97 10.85
CA LYS A 264 -3.83 2.79 10.59
C LYS A 264 -4.38 2.02 9.42
N MET A 265 -3.62 2.00 8.33
CA MET A 265 -4.04 1.38 7.08
C MET A 265 -3.39 0.00 6.92
N LEU A 266 -4.15 -0.95 6.37
CA LEU A 266 -3.65 -2.30 6.10
C LEU A 266 -2.44 -2.27 5.14
N TYR A 267 -2.51 -1.49 4.07
CA TYR A 267 -1.49 -1.46 3.03
C TYR A 267 -0.15 -0.87 3.48
N ASP A 268 -0.15 0.10 4.41
CA ASP A 268 1.10 0.69 4.93
C ASP A 268 1.86 -0.36 5.74
N ASN A 269 1.15 -1.02 6.64
CA ASN A 269 1.69 -2.06 7.50
C ASN A 269 2.11 -3.31 6.71
N ALA A 270 1.33 -3.69 5.69
CA ALA A 270 1.64 -4.79 4.78
C ALA A 270 2.98 -4.61 4.07
N GLN A 271 3.27 -3.39 3.61
CA GLN A 271 4.50 -3.06 2.90
C GLN A 271 5.70 -2.84 3.82
N LEU A 272 5.48 -2.32 5.04
CA LEU A 272 6.54 -2.13 6.03
C LEU A 272 7.04 -3.45 6.64
N LEU A 273 6.14 -4.41 6.86
CA LEU A 273 6.46 -5.72 7.45
C LEU A 273 7.68 -6.42 6.82
N PRO A 274 7.73 -6.65 5.48
CA PRO A 274 8.86 -7.33 4.87
C PRO A 274 10.15 -6.51 4.92
N LEU A 275 10.09 -5.17 4.96
CA LEU A 275 11.28 -4.30 5.08
C LEU A 275 11.89 -4.38 6.48
N PHE A 276 11.06 -4.38 7.52
CA PHE A 276 11.52 -4.59 8.89
C PHE A 276 12.10 -5.98 9.09
N ALA A 277 11.46 -7.02 8.53
CA ALA A 277 12.00 -8.38 8.58
C ALA A 277 13.35 -8.50 7.85
N LEU A 278 13.50 -7.82 6.71
CA LEU A 278 14.75 -7.74 5.96
C LEU A 278 15.87 -7.11 6.79
N ALA A 279 15.63 -5.92 7.34
CA ALA A 279 16.61 -5.23 8.20
C ALA A 279 16.95 -6.04 9.46
N ALA A 280 15.97 -6.72 10.07
CA ALA A 280 16.18 -7.60 11.22
C ALA A 280 17.08 -8.79 10.86
N SER A 281 16.86 -9.44 9.72
CA SER A 281 17.69 -10.57 9.27
C SER A 281 19.14 -10.19 8.95
N GLN A 282 19.40 -8.93 8.60
CA GLN A 282 20.74 -8.46 8.22
C GLN A 282 21.55 -7.92 9.41
N THR A 283 20.90 -7.24 10.36
CA THR A 283 21.60 -6.49 11.43
C THR A 283 21.53 -7.17 12.80
N GLY A 284 20.52 -8.02 13.03
CA GLY A 284 20.21 -8.55 14.37
C GLY A 284 19.74 -7.49 15.38
N HIS A 285 19.53 -6.23 14.95
CA HIS A 285 19.02 -5.17 15.83
C HIS A 285 17.57 -5.48 16.23
N THR A 286 17.29 -5.53 17.54
CA THR A 286 15.97 -5.97 18.03
C THR A 286 14.84 -5.04 17.64
N VAL A 287 15.11 -3.74 17.45
CA VAL A 287 14.10 -2.74 17.06
C VAL A 287 13.35 -3.10 15.78
N PHE A 288 14.04 -3.68 14.79
CA PHE A 288 13.41 -4.09 13.52
C PHE A 288 12.54 -5.33 13.70
N LYS A 289 13.03 -6.30 14.49
CA LYS A 289 12.26 -7.50 14.82
C LYS A 289 11.01 -7.16 15.64
N GLU A 290 11.15 -6.31 16.66
CA GLU A 290 10.06 -5.80 17.49
C GLU A 290 9.00 -5.08 16.63
N ALA A 291 9.42 -4.26 15.66
CA ALA A 291 8.49 -3.60 14.73
C ALA A 291 7.74 -4.60 13.83
N ALA A 292 8.44 -5.59 13.25
CA ALA A 292 7.82 -6.63 12.43
C ALA A 292 6.81 -7.47 13.23
N GLU A 293 7.19 -7.92 14.43
CA GLU A 293 6.32 -8.67 15.33
C GLU A 293 5.14 -7.82 15.83
N GLY A 294 5.35 -6.52 16.04
CA GLY A 294 4.31 -5.56 16.38
C GLY A 294 3.27 -5.42 15.27
N ILE A 295 3.69 -5.32 14.00
CA ILE A 295 2.77 -5.29 12.85
C ILE A 295 1.90 -6.56 12.83
N VAL A 296 2.51 -7.75 12.95
CA VAL A 296 1.74 -9.00 12.90
C VAL A 296 0.81 -9.15 14.10
N SER A 297 1.26 -8.73 15.29
CA SER A 297 0.41 -8.73 16.49
C SER A 297 -0.81 -7.82 16.34
N TRP A 298 -0.66 -6.66 15.69
CA TRP A 298 -1.77 -5.77 15.35
C TRP A 298 -2.71 -6.39 14.31
N LEU A 299 -2.16 -6.98 13.24
CA LEU A 299 -2.94 -7.68 12.21
C LEU A 299 -3.84 -8.76 12.83
N GLU A 300 -3.27 -9.61 13.69
CA GLU A 300 -3.99 -10.71 14.33
C GLU A 300 -5.04 -10.25 15.33
N ARG A 301 -4.71 -9.24 16.15
CA ARG A 301 -5.58 -8.78 17.24
C ARG A 301 -6.73 -7.90 16.76
N GLU A 302 -6.47 -7.00 15.81
CA GLU A 302 -7.39 -5.91 15.46
C GLU A 302 -7.95 -6.04 14.05
N MET A 303 -7.19 -6.59 13.10
CA MET A 303 -7.55 -6.58 11.68
C MET A 303 -8.11 -7.90 11.15
N ARG A 304 -7.83 -9.02 11.82
CA ARG A 304 -8.25 -10.34 11.34
C ARG A 304 -9.77 -10.49 11.37
N MET A 305 -10.33 -10.84 10.23
CA MET A 305 -11.76 -11.04 10.01
C MET A 305 -12.14 -12.53 10.05
N PRO A 306 -13.44 -12.85 10.28
CA PRO A 306 -13.93 -14.21 10.07
C PRO A 306 -13.57 -14.71 8.67
N GLY A 307 -13.02 -15.92 8.58
CA GLY A 307 -12.49 -16.48 7.32
C GLY A 307 -10.99 -16.27 7.11
N GLY A 308 -10.35 -15.39 7.88
CA GLY A 308 -8.89 -15.29 7.98
C GLY A 308 -8.22 -14.20 7.12
N ALA A 309 -8.97 -13.50 6.27
CA ALA A 309 -8.51 -12.27 5.62
C ALA A 309 -8.57 -11.07 6.59
N PHE A 310 -8.11 -9.91 6.14
CA PHE A 310 -7.92 -8.72 6.96
C PHE A 310 -8.81 -7.55 6.53
N ALA A 311 -9.28 -6.81 7.53
CA ALA A 311 -10.00 -5.55 7.42
C ALA A 311 -9.13 -4.44 6.79
N ALA A 312 -9.76 -3.40 6.25
CA ALA A 312 -9.08 -2.36 5.47
C ALA A 312 -8.28 -1.38 6.35
N SER A 313 -8.90 -0.86 7.42
CA SER A 313 -8.28 0.20 8.22
C SER A 313 -8.87 0.33 9.63
N LEU A 314 -8.17 1.08 10.48
CA LEU A 314 -8.69 1.66 11.71
C LEU A 314 -8.74 3.18 11.59
N ASP A 315 -9.83 3.75 12.09
CA ASP A 315 -10.08 5.18 12.11
C ASP A 315 -8.97 5.95 12.86
N ALA A 316 -8.75 7.20 12.44
CA ALA A 316 -7.93 8.15 13.19
C ALA A 316 -8.67 8.62 14.46
N ASP A 317 -10.01 8.67 14.40
CA ASP A 317 -10.85 9.24 15.44
C ASP A 317 -11.40 8.19 16.40
N SER A 318 -11.59 8.60 17.65
CA SER A 318 -12.42 7.86 18.62
C SER A 318 -13.31 8.85 19.35
N GLU A 319 -14.63 8.67 19.25
CA GLU A 319 -15.63 9.65 19.70
C GLU A 319 -15.47 11.05 19.05
N GLY A 320 -15.02 11.11 17.79
CA GLY A 320 -14.85 12.37 17.04
C GLY A 320 -13.61 13.18 17.42
N GLU A 321 -12.68 12.58 18.16
CA GLU A 321 -11.38 13.18 18.51
C GLU A 321 -10.25 12.33 17.93
N GLU A 322 -9.38 12.94 17.12
CA GLU A 322 -8.21 12.28 16.51
C GLU A 322 -7.22 11.81 17.59
N GLY A 323 -6.82 10.54 17.53
CA GLY A 323 -5.78 9.99 18.40
C GLY A 323 -6.15 9.77 19.87
N LYS A 324 -7.39 10.03 20.29
CA LYS A 324 -7.87 9.91 21.69
C LYS A 324 -7.53 8.57 22.35
N ALA A 325 -7.63 7.47 21.61
CA ALA A 325 -7.27 6.15 22.12
C ALA A 325 -5.76 5.95 22.34
N TYR A 326 -4.92 6.72 21.65
CA TYR A 326 -3.47 6.50 21.54
C TYR A 326 -2.59 7.47 22.35
N VAL A 327 -3.16 8.56 22.87
CA VAL A 327 -2.43 9.56 23.65
C VAL A 327 -2.67 9.41 25.15
N TRP A 328 -1.72 9.93 25.95
CA TRP A 328 -1.64 9.69 27.39
C TRP A 328 -1.27 10.94 28.16
N THR A 329 -1.85 11.11 29.35
CA THR A 329 -1.33 12.07 30.33
C THR A 329 -0.40 11.38 31.32
N GLU A 330 0.56 12.11 31.90
CA GLU A 330 1.42 11.55 32.95
C GLU A 330 0.63 10.97 34.13
N PRO A 331 -0.40 11.66 34.68
CA PRO A 331 -1.19 11.10 35.79
C PRO A 331 -1.89 9.80 35.45
N GLU A 332 -2.31 9.59 34.20
CA GLU A 332 -2.90 8.31 33.77
C GLU A 332 -1.87 7.18 33.83
N ILE A 333 -0.66 7.41 33.31
CA ILE A 333 0.42 6.41 33.37
C ILE A 333 0.80 6.09 34.82
N ASP A 334 0.89 7.11 35.68
CA ASP A 334 1.17 6.92 37.11
C ASP A 334 0.05 6.12 37.80
N ALA A 335 -1.22 6.35 37.45
CA ALA A 335 -2.36 5.61 37.99
C ALA A 335 -2.36 4.13 37.55
N ILE A 336 -2.00 3.85 36.29
CA ILE A 336 -1.97 2.48 35.74
C ILE A 336 -0.79 1.69 36.31
N LEU A 337 0.40 2.31 36.37
CA LEU A 337 1.65 1.61 36.63
C LEU A 337 2.17 1.73 38.07
N GLY A 338 1.74 2.73 38.83
CA GLY A 338 2.19 2.96 40.20
C GLY A 338 3.71 3.17 40.27
N SER A 339 4.40 2.42 41.14
CA SER A 339 5.86 2.52 41.30
C SER A 339 6.66 2.19 40.04
N ASP A 340 6.06 1.47 39.09
CA ASP A 340 6.72 1.08 37.84
C ASP A 340 6.66 2.17 36.77
N ALA A 341 5.87 3.23 36.98
CA ALA A 341 5.68 4.30 36.01
C ALA A 341 7.01 4.98 35.64
N ALA A 342 7.93 5.17 36.59
CA ALA A 342 9.19 5.86 36.33
C ALA A 342 10.01 5.25 35.18
N LEU A 343 10.06 3.91 35.10
CA LEU A 343 10.75 3.20 34.01
C LEU A 343 10.02 3.41 32.68
N PHE A 344 8.70 3.23 32.68
CA PHE A 344 7.88 3.39 31.47
C PHE A 344 7.96 4.82 30.91
N LYS A 345 7.87 5.83 31.79
CA LYS A 345 7.96 7.24 31.42
C LYS A 345 9.31 7.59 30.81
N ALA A 346 10.41 7.07 31.38
CA ALA A 346 11.76 7.28 30.85
C ALA A 346 11.94 6.69 29.44
N VAL A 347 11.38 5.50 29.19
CA VAL A 347 11.48 4.81 27.90
C VAL A 347 10.62 5.49 26.84
N TYR A 348 9.37 5.82 27.17
CA TYR A 348 8.38 6.28 26.19
C TYR A 348 8.20 7.79 26.12
N GLY A 349 9.03 8.57 26.83
CA GLY A 349 9.04 10.03 26.75
C GLY A 349 7.79 10.70 27.37
N VAL A 350 7.23 10.11 28.44
CA VAL A 350 6.06 10.68 29.14
C VAL A 350 6.52 11.78 30.09
N THR A 351 5.94 12.97 29.96
CA THR A 351 6.30 14.17 30.74
C THR A 351 5.04 14.91 31.23
N PRO A 352 5.13 15.77 32.27
CA PRO A 352 3.99 16.49 32.84
C PRO A 352 3.19 17.38 31.87
N GLY A 353 3.78 17.77 30.73
CA GLY A 353 3.14 18.63 29.71
C GLY A 353 2.87 17.93 28.38
N GLY A 354 3.20 16.64 28.27
CA GLY A 354 3.11 15.92 27.02
C GLY A 354 4.16 16.33 25.98
N ASN A 355 4.00 15.79 24.77
CA ASN A 355 4.76 16.16 23.57
C ASN A 355 3.85 16.60 22.41
N TRP A 356 2.51 16.55 22.60
CA TRP A 356 1.52 16.98 21.62
C TRP A 356 0.21 17.36 22.34
N GLU A 357 -0.23 18.61 22.18
CA GLU A 357 -1.53 19.10 22.69
C GLU A 357 -1.85 18.76 24.16
N GLY A 358 -0.85 18.87 25.04
CA GLY A 358 -0.99 18.55 26.47
C GLY A 358 -1.00 17.05 26.81
N HIS A 359 -0.84 16.19 25.80
CA HIS A 359 -0.75 14.74 25.92
C HIS A 359 0.60 14.21 25.40
N THR A 360 0.93 12.98 25.77
CA THR A 360 2.08 12.24 25.29
C THR A 360 1.66 11.22 24.24
N ILE A 361 2.28 11.35 23.07
CA ILE A 361 2.44 10.27 22.10
C ILE A 361 3.65 9.45 22.55
N LEU A 362 3.44 8.18 22.88
CA LEU A 362 4.51 7.28 23.31
C LEU A 362 5.52 7.12 22.16
N ASN A 363 6.80 7.31 22.46
CA ASN A 363 7.87 7.20 21.47
C ASN A 363 9.20 6.83 22.15
N ARG A 364 10.15 6.30 21.39
CA ARG A 364 11.49 5.91 21.86
C ARG A 364 12.59 6.76 21.22
N GLN A 365 12.30 8.04 20.95
CA GLN A 365 13.26 8.96 20.32
C GLN A 365 14.28 9.55 21.29
N ASN A 366 14.07 9.38 22.59
CA ASN A 366 15.06 9.73 23.61
C ASN A 366 16.23 8.72 23.62
N ASP A 367 17.29 9.07 24.35
CA ASP A 367 18.52 8.27 24.44
C ASP A 367 18.48 7.20 25.55
N PHE A 368 17.33 6.97 26.20
CA PHE A 368 17.22 6.01 27.27
C PHE A 368 17.20 4.57 26.72
N VAL A 369 18.23 3.80 27.03
CA VAL A 369 18.34 2.39 26.67
C VAL A 369 18.10 1.52 27.90
N PRO A 370 16.99 0.79 27.99
CA PRO A 370 16.74 -0.11 29.11
C PRO A 370 17.69 -1.31 29.07
N ASP A 371 18.19 -1.73 30.23
CA ASP A 371 18.95 -2.98 30.38
C ASP A 371 18.05 -4.22 30.15
N PRO A 372 18.61 -5.44 29.96
CA PRO A 372 17.80 -6.63 29.68
C PRO A 372 16.72 -6.96 30.73
N ARG A 373 16.96 -6.65 32.02
CA ARG A 373 15.97 -6.85 33.09
C ARG A 373 14.86 -5.82 32.99
N GLN A 374 15.22 -4.57 32.70
CA GLN A 374 14.26 -3.50 32.44
C GLN A 374 13.42 -3.80 31.20
N MET A 375 14.03 -4.37 30.14
CA MET A 375 13.31 -4.77 28.92
C MET A 375 12.26 -5.85 29.20
N THR A 376 12.63 -6.90 29.94
CA THR A 376 11.68 -7.95 30.36
C THR A 376 10.53 -7.35 31.19
N LYS A 377 10.84 -6.41 32.08
CA LYS A 377 9.82 -5.72 32.88
C LYS A 377 8.89 -4.87 32.01
N LEU A 378 9.43 -4.18 30.99
CA LEU A 378 8.68 -3.29 30.10
C LEU A 378 7.60 -4.01 29.30
N GLU A 379 7.79 -5.28 28.95
CA GLU A 379 6.75 -6.11 28.30
C GLU A 379 5.48 -6.14 29.15
N GLY A 380 5.58 -6.52 30.43
CA GLY A 380 4.43 -6.53 31.34
C GLY A 380 3.86 -5.13 31.63
N LEU A 381 4.66 -4.07 31.55
CA LEU A 381 4.16 -2.69 31.67
C LEU A 381 3.36 -2.29 30.43
N ARG A 382 3.84 -2.59 29.22
CA ARG A 382 3.12 -2.36 27.96
C ARG A 382 1.78 -3.07 27.96
N GLU A 383 1.74 -4.34 28.36
CA GLU A 383 0.50 -5.12 28.44
C GLU A 383 -0.54 -4.49 29.37
N ARG A 384 -0.13 -3.98 30.54
CA ARG A 384 -1.04 -3.29 31.47
C ARG A 384 -1.60 -1.99 30.88
N VAL A 385 -0.77 -1.21 30.21
CA VAL A 385 -1.22 0.03 29.55
C VAL A 385 -2.11 -0.29 28.35
N LEU A 386 -1.79 -1.34 27.58
CA LEU A 386 -2.62 -1.82 26.47
C LEU A 386 -3.98 -2.35 26.95
N ASP A 387 -4.02 -3.12 28.03
CA ASP A 387 -5.26 -3.60 28.65
C ASP A 387 -6.14 -2.42 29.09
N TYR A 388 -5.55 -1.39 29.71
CA TYR A 388 -6.27 -0.16 30.01
C TYR A 388 -6.78 0.52 28.73
N ARG A 389 -5.92 0.65 27.70
CA ARG A 389 -6.30 1.24 26.41
C ARG A 389 -7.49 0.52 25.80
N SER A 390 -7.53 -0.81 25.83
CA SER A 390 -8.59 -1.63 25.22
C SER A 390 -9.99 -1.38 25.78
N ARG A 391 -10.08 -0.75 26.96
CA ARG A 391 -11.34 -0.39 27.63
C ARG A 391 -11.78 1.05 27.35
N ARG A 392 -10.92 1.86 26.72
CA ARG A 392 -11.29 3.17 26.18
C ARG A 392 -12.16 3.00 24.94
N PRO A 393 -12.93 4.01 24.53
CA PRO A 393 -13.48 4.08 23.17
C PRO A 393 -12.37 3.81 22.15
N GLN A 394 -12.56 2.79 21.32
CA GLN A 394 -11.59 2.41 20.29
C GLN A 394 -11.95 3.08 18.97
N PRO A 395 -10.97 3.27 18.08
CA PRO A 395 -11.25 3.71 16.72
C PRO A 395 -12.15 2.70 15.99
N ALA A 396 -13.02 3.21 15.13
CA ALA A 396 -13.85 2.36 14.31
C ALA A 396 -12.99 1.54 13.36
N ARG A 397 -13.34 0.27 13.15
CA ARG A 397 -12.70 -0.59 12.15
C ARG A 397 -13.49 -0.55 10.87
N ASP A 398 -12.83 -0.22 9.76
CA ASP A 398 -13.37 -0.48 8.44
C ASP A 398 -13.18 -1.96 8.12
N ASP A 399 -14.25 -2.73 8.29
CA ASP A 399 -14.28 -4.18 8.20
C ASP A 399 -14.45 -4.72 6.76
N LYS A 400 -14.33 -3.87 5.74
CA LYS A 400 -14.21 -4.32 4.34
C LYS A 400 -12.93 -5.13 4.14
N ILE A 401 -13.03 -6.17 3.32
CA ILE A 401 -11.89 -6.94 2.85
C ILE A 401 -11.62 -6.53 1.40
N LEU A 402 -10.50 -5.87 1.16
CA LEU A 402 -10.03 -5.45 -0.17
C LEU A 402 -9.02 -6.47 -0.71
N ALA A 403 -9.22 -6.94 -1.94
CA ALA A 403 -8.38 -7.99 -2.53
C ALA A 403 -6.94 -7.53 -2.72
N ASP A 404 -6.72 -6.36 -3.33
CA ASP A 404 -5.38 -5.78 -3.50
C ASP A 404 -4.61 -5.63 -2.18
N TRP A 405 -5.22 -5.07 -1.13
CA TRP A 405 -4.55 -4.85 0.15
C TRP A 405 -4.26 -6.17 0.87
N ASN A 406 -5.19 -7.13 0.81
CA ASN A 406 -4.92 -8.47 1.33
C ASN A 406 -3.82 -9.19 0.54
N GLY A 407 -3.72 -8.97 -0.78
CA GLY A 407 -2.60 -9.40 -1.60
C GLY A 407 -1.25 -8.89 -1.06
N LEU A 408 -1.17 -7.60 -0.72
CA LEU A 408 0.03 -7.01 -0.10
C LEU A 408 0.34 -7.64 1.26
N VAL A 409 -0.67 -7.88 2.10
CA VAL A 409 -0.46 -8.51 3.42
C VAL A 409 0.05 -9.94 3.29
N ILE A 410 -0.51 -10.72 2.36
CA ILE A 410 -0.06 -12.09 2.08
C ILE A 410 1.41 -12.08 1.66
N VAL A 411 1.80 -11.17 0.76
CA VAL A 411 3.19 -10.97 0.37
C VAL A 411 4.08 -10.62 1.57
N GLY A 412 3.65 -9.67 2.40
CA GLY A 412 4.39 -9.22 3.58
C GLY A 412 4.59 -10.32 4.62
N LEU A 413 3.52 -11.04 4.98
CA LEU A 413 3.54 -12.15 5.94
C LEU A 413 4.44 -13.29 5.48
N VAL A 414 4.37 -13.67 4.21
CA VAL A 414 5.20 -14.76 3.69
C VAL A 414 6.67 -14.35 3.66
N ARG A 415 6.99 -13.17 3.13
CA ARG A 415 8.39 -12.68 3.05
C ARG A 415 8.99 -12.54 4.44
N ALA A 416 8.27 -11.93 5.37
CA ALA A 416 8.73 -11.77 6.74
C ALA A 416 8.80 -13.11 7.48
N GLY A 417 7.84 -14.01 7.23
CA GLY A 417 7.82 -15.35 7.82
C GLY A 417 9.01 -16.21 7.42
N LEU A 418 9.45 -16.12 6.15
CA LEU A 418 10.65 -16.81 5.68
C LEU A 418 11.93 -16.22 6.30
N LEU A 419 12.03 -14.89 6.42
CA LEU A 419 13.24 -14.23 6.93
C LEU A 419 13.41 -14.33 8.45
N LEU A 420 12.31 -14.44 9.20
CA LEU A 420 12.31 -14.48 10.66
C LEU A 420 11.99 -15.86 11.24
N ASP A 421 11.93 -16.90 10.40
CA ASP A 421 11.59 -18.28 10.78
C ASP A 421 10.24 -18.37 11.53
N ARG A 422 9.21 -17.76 10.94
CA ARG A 422 7.83 -17.72 11.45
C ARG A 422 6.88 -18.46 10.51
N PRO A 423 6.84 -19.80 10.56
CA PRO A 423 5.94 -20.59 9.71
C PRO A 423 4.47 -20.29 9.99
N ASP A 424 4.12 -19.89 11.21
CA ASP A 424 2.77 -19.47 11.60
C ASP A 424 2.29 -18.24 10.80
N TRP A 425 3.19 -17.34 10.40
CA TRP A 425 2.84 -16.19 9.56
C TRP A 425 2.49 -16.62 8.12
N ILE A 426 3.19 -17.64 7.61
CA ILE A 426 2.92 -18.23 6.30
C ILE A 426 1.56 -18.93 6.32
N GLU A 427 1.23 -19.64 7.40
CA GLU A 427 -0.08 -20.27 7.58
C GLU A 427 -1.21 -19.25 7.62
N THR A 428 -1.04 -18.14 8.35
CA THR A 428 -1.99 -17.01 8.33
C THR A 428 -2.17 -16.47 6.91
N ALA A 429 -1.08 -16.28 6.16
CA ALA A 429 -1.13 -15.80 4.78
C ALA A 429 -1.89 -16.78 3.84
N GLN A 430 -1.69 -18.09 4.00
CA GLN A 430 -2.46 -19.10 3.28
C GLN A 430 -3.95 -19.05 3.61
N GLY A 431 -4.30 -18.77 4.87
CA GLY A 431 -5.69 -18.56 5.30
C GLY A 431 -6.34 -17.37 4.58
N ALA A 432 -5.67 -16.21 4.59
CA ALA A 432 -6.14 -15.03 3.88
C ALA A 432 -6.28 -15.29 2.36
N TYR A 433 -5.28 -15.91 1.73
CA TYR A 433 -5.32 -16.23 0.30
C TYR A 433 -6.51 -17.13 -0.05
N ARG A 434 -6.76 -18.16 0.77
CA ARG A 434 -7.89 -19.08 0.59
C ARG A 434 -9.23 -18.33 0.64
N PHE A 435 -9.40 -17.43 1.61
CA PHE A 435 -10.61 -16.61 1.71
C PHE A 435 -10.87 -15.81 0.43
N ILE A 436 -9.84 -15.11 -0.10
CA ILE A 436 -9.97 -14.34 -1.34
C ILE A 436 -10.36 -15.26 -2.50
N ASN A 437 -9.67 -16.39 -2.67
CA ASN A 437 -9.91 -17.30 -3.78
C ASN A 437 -11.31 -17.96 -3.72
N GLU A 438 -11.82 -18.27 -2.52
CA GLU A 438 -13.12 -18.91 -2.34
C GLU A 438 -14.30 -17.91 -2.33
N SER A 439 -14.09 -16.69 -1.84
CA SER A 439 -15.19 -15.73 -1.58
C SER A 439 -15.23 -14.56 -2.56
N MET A 440 -14.11 -14.23 -3.21
CA MET A 440 -13.98 -13.02 -4.03
C MET A 440 -13.71 -13.32 -5.51
N VAL A 441 -13.55 -14.59 -5.89
CA VAL A 441 -13.40 -15.00 -7.29
C VAL A 441 -14.76 -15.39 -7.88
N ARG A 442 -15.10 -14.85 -9.04
CA ARG A 442 -16.29 -15.22 -9.82
C ARG A 442 -15.92 -15.32 -11.29
N ASP A 443 -16.33 -16.41 -11.93
CA ASP A 443 -16.09 -16.66 -13.37
C ASP A 443 -14.61 -16.48 -13.80
N GLY A 444 -13.68 -16.82 -12.89
CA GLY A 444 -12.24 -16.71 -13.13
C GLY A 444 -11.67 -15.29 -13.05
N LEU A 445 -12.41 -14.32 -12.51
CA LEU A 445 -11.97 -12.94 -12.23
C LEU A 445 -12.11 -12.61 -10.73
N LEU A 446 -11.26 -11.71 -10.24
CA LEU A 446 -11.37 -11.19 -8.88
C LEU A 446 -12.42 -10.08 -8.80
N GLY A 447 -13.16 -10.03 -7.70
CA GLY A 447 -13.82 -8.82 -7.20
C GLY A 447 -12.87 -7.99 -6.35
N HIS A 448 -13.28 -6.77 -6.03
CA HIS A 448 -12.44 -5.81 -5.32
C HIS A 448 -12.69 -5.79 -3.81
N SER A 449 -13.94 -5.56 -3.41
CA SER A 449 -14.35 -5.37 -2.01
C SER A 449 -15.36 -6.43 -1.60
N TRP A 450 -15.15 -7.01 -0.42
CA TRP A 450 -16.09 -7.93 0.22
C TRP A 450 -16.49 -7.40 1.59
N ARG A 451 -17.80 -7.38 1.86
CA ARG A 451 -18.36 -7.08 3.18
C ARG A 451 -19.75 -7.67 3.33
N ASP A 452 -20.04 -8.28 4.48
CA ASP A 452 -21.38 -8.83 4.80
C ASP A 452 -21.97 -9.74 3.70
N GLY A 453 -21.11 -10.58 3.10
CA GLY A 453 -21.50 -11.52 2.04
C GLY A 453 -21.79 -10.87 0.68
N ARG A 454 -21.55 -9.57 0.53
CA ARG A 454 -21.68 -8.83 -0.73
C ARG A 454 -20.30 -8.58 -1.32
N LEU A 455 -20.15 -8.89 -2.60
CA LEU A 455 -18.93 -8.72 -3.38
C LEU A 455 -19.13 -7.58 -4.40
N LEU A 456 -18.25 -6.60 -4.37
CA LEU A 456 -18.13 -5.58 -5.42
C LEU A 456 -17.31 -6.16 -6.57
N PHE A 457 -17.93 -6.24 -7.75
CA PHE A 457 -17.41 -6.95 -8.92
C PHE A 457 -17.77 -6.19 -10.21
N PRO A 458 -16.91 -6.20 -11.25
CA PRO A 458 -15.57 -6.79 -11.28
C PRO A 458 -14.56 -6.01 -10.44
N GLY A 459 -13.42 -6.65 -10.14
CA GLY A 459 -12.29 -6.00 -9.48
C GLY A 459 -11.45 -5.15 -10.43
N PHE A 460 -10.40 -4.55 -9.88
CA PHE A 460 -9.45 -3.69 -10.55
C PHE A 460 -8.19 -4.45 -10.97
N ALA A 461 -7.36 -3.79 -11.80
CA ALA A 461 -6.05 -4.32 -12.16
C ALA A 461 -5.13 -4.48 -10.94
N THR A 462 -5.28 -3.63 -9.92
CA THR A 462 -4.53 -3.73 -8.65
C THR A 462 -4.82 -5.03 -7.93
N ASP A 463 -6.09 -5.47 -7.88
CA ASP A 463 -6.48 -6.72 -7.23
C ASP A 463 -5.79 -7.93 -7.88
N HIS A 464 -5.84 -7.98 -9.22
CA HIS A 464 -5.24 -9.07 -9.98
C HIS A 464 -3.71 -9.06 -9.88
N ALA A 465 -3.07 -7.90 -9.99
CA ALA A 465 -1.61 -7.78 -9.91
C ALA A 465 -1.08 -8.11 -8.49
N ALA A 466 -1.76 -7.64 -7.44
CA ALA A 466 -1.41 -7.95 -6.06
C ALA A 466 -1.57 -9.45 -5.76
N LEU A 467 -2.68 -10.06 -6.18
CA LEU A 467 -2.92 -11.50 -5.97
C LEU A 467 -2.02 -12.38 -6.83
N MET A 468 -1.62 -11.91 -8.02
CA MET A 468 -0.59 -12.56 -8.83
C MET A 468 0.73 -12.61 -8.07
N LEU A 469 1.20 -11.49 -7.51
CA LEU A 469 2.42 -11.45 -6.71
C LEU A 469 2.31 -12.30 -5.43
N ALA A 470 1.15 -12.26 -4.75
CA ALA A 470 0.87 -13.05 -3.57
C ALA A 470 0.93 -14.57 -3.85
N ALA A 471 0.35 -15.00 -4.97
CA ALA A 471 0.39 -16.40 -5.40
C ALA A 471 1.83 -16.85 -5.67
N LEU A 472 2.61 -16.08 -6.42
CA LEU A 472 4.03 -16.39 -6.66
C LEU A 472 4.82 -16.45 -5.34
N THR A 473 4.56 -15.53 -4.42
CA THR A 473 5.25 -15.50 -3.12
C THR A 473 4.90 -16.74 -2.27
N LEU A 474 3.64 -17.18 -2.27
CA LEU A 474 3.21 -18.43 -1.62
C LEU A 474 3.78 -19.68 -2.30
N TYR A 475 3.91 -19.68 -3.63
CA TYR A 475 4.61 -20.74 -4.36
C TYR A 475 6.07 -20.85 -3.90
N GLU A 476 6.80 -19.74 -3.80
CA GLU A 476 8.19 -19.74 -3.32
C GLU A 476 8.33 -20.31 -1.89
N ALA A 477 7.34 -20.04 -1.04
CA ALA A 477 7.33 -20.50 0.35
C ALA A 477 6.92 -21.98 0.51
N THR A 478 6.04 -22.50 -0.35
CA THR A 478 5.35 -23.78 -0.11
C THR A 478 5.50 -24.83 -1.20
N GLY A 479 5.91 -24.42 -2.41
CA GLY A 479 5.95 -25.26 -3.60
C GLY A 479 4.58 -25.74 -4.10
N GLY A 480 3.48 -25.10 -3.67
CA GLY A 480 2.13 -25.44 -4.09
C GLY A 480 1.86 -25.07 -5.56
N PRO A 481 1.65 -26.03 -6.48
CA PRO A 481 1.57 -25.73 -7.92
C PRO A 481 0.36 -24.87 -8.31
N HIS A 482 -0.76 -25.01 -7.59
CA HIS A 482 -1.97 -24.21 -7.85
C HIS A 482 -1.74 -22.70 -7.75
N TYR A 483 -0.79 -22.25 -6.92
CA TYR A 483 -0.44 -20.84 -6.85
C TYR A 483 0.19 -20.32 -8.15
N LEU A 484 0.98 -21.15 -8.83
CA LEU A 484 1.55 -20.79 -10.12
C LEU A 484 0.46 -20.75 -11.21
N ASP A 485 -0.48 -21.69 -11.19
CA ASP A 485 -1.65 -21.70 -12.08
C ASP A 485 -2.53 -20.45 -11.87
N ASP A 486 -2.74 -20.06 -10.62
CA ASP A 486 -3.47 -18.85 -10.24
C ASP A 486 -2.75 -17.59 -10.74
N ALA A 487 -1.43 -17.50 -10.59
CA ALA A 487 -0.63 -16.39 -11.11
C ALA A 487 -0.74 -16.25 -12.64
N VAL A 488 -0.71 -17.38 -13.38
CA VAL A 488 -0.91 -17.39 -14.83
C VAL A 488 -2.33 -16.92 -15.18
N ARG A 489 -3.35 -17.37 -14.45
CA ARG A 489 -4.74 -16.94 -14.66
C ARG A 489 -4.90 -15.43 -14.47
N TRP A 490 -4.35 -14.87 -13.39
CA TRP A 490 -4.42 -13.43 -13.12
C TRP A 490 -3.67 -12.60 -14.16
N ARG A 491 -2.51 -13.07 -14.64
CA ARG A 491 -1.84 -12.44 -15.78
C ARG A 491 -2.74 -12.43 -17.02
N THR A 492 -3.37 -13.55 -17.36
CA THR A 492 -4.27 -13.61 -18.53
C THR A 492 -5.43 -12.62 -18.38
N ALA A 493 -6.06 -12.55 -17.20
CA ALA A 493 -7.11 -11.58 -16.93
C ALA A 493 -6.63 -10.12 -17.13
N LEU A 494 -5.45 -9.77 -16.61
CA LEU A 494 -4.84 -8.45 -16.79
C LEU A 494 -4.64 -8.11 -18.27
N LYS A 495 -4.06 -9.04 -19.04
CA LYS A 495 -3.83 -8.83 -20.48
C LYS A 495 -5.11 -8.71 -21.29
N ASP A 496 -6.12 -9.53 -20.99
CA ASP A 496 -7.32 -9.61 -21.80
C ASP A 496 -8.32 -8.48 -21.51
N ARG A 497 -8.32 -7.94 -20.27
CA ARG A 497 -9.37 -7.01 -19.81
C ARG A 497 -8.86 -5.62 -19.44
N TYR A 498 -7.59 -5.50 -19.07
CA TYR A 498 -7.05 -4.27 -18.48
C TYR A 498 -5.92 -3.66 -19.33
N ALA A 499 -5.25 -4.41 -20.18
CA ALA A 499 -4.18 -3.86 -21.02
C ALA A 499 -4.73 -2.98 -22.16
N ASP A 500 -4.01 -1.92 -22.49
CA ASP A 500 -4.19 -1.16 -23.73
C ASP A 500 -3.35 -1.75 -24.88
N GLU A 501 -3.39 -1.12 -26.07
CA GLU A 501 -2.62 -1.57 -27.24
C GLU A 501 -1.10 -1.55 -27.01
N SER A 502 -0.62 -0.76 -26.04
CA SER A 502 0.78 -0.70 -25.62
C SER A 502 1.11 -1.68 -24.48
N GLY A 503 0.15 -2.46 -23.99
CA GLY A 503 0.35 -3.35 -22.86
C GLY A 503 0.36 -2.68 -21.48
N LEU A 504 0.15 -1.36 -21.40
CA LEU A 504 -0.03 -0.66 -20.14
C LEU A 504 -1.42 -0.99 -19.57
N LEU A 505 -1.49 -1.26 -18.27
CA LEU A 505 -2.75 -1.59 -17.61
C LEU A 505 -3.55 -0.33 -17.27
N PHE A 506 -4.80 -0.30 -17.71
CA PHE A 506 -5.86 0.51 -17.12
C PHE A 506 -6.17 0.00 -15.71
N LEU A 507 -6.66 0.88 -14.83
CA LEU A 507 -7.12 0.45 -13.50
C LEU A 507 -8.39 -0.42 -13.60
N VAL A 508 -9.28 -0.08 -14.52
CA VAL A 508 -10.59 -0.70 -14.69
C VAL A 508 -10.65 -1.60 -15.92
N ALA A 509 -11.50 -2.63 -15.86
CA ALA A 509 -11.78 -3.51 -16.99
C ALA A 509 -12.40 -2.73 -18.18
N ASP A 510 -12.39 -3.36 -19.35
CA ASP A 510 -12.97 -2.82 -20.59
C ASP A 510 -14.49 -2.61 -20.54
N SER A 511 -15.18 -3.22 -19.59
CA SER A 511 -16.63 -3.09 -19.37
C SER A 511 -17.06 -1.94 -18.45
N ALA A 512 -16.15 -1.04 -18.05
CA ALA A 512 -16.45 0.07 -17.14
C ALA A 512 -17.10 1.24 -17.89
N ASP A 513 -18.44 1.28 -17.89
CA ASP A 513 -19.23 2.22 -18.70
C ASP A 513 -19.66 3.51 -17.98
N ASP A 514 -19.44 3.63 -16.66
CA ASP A 514 -19.93 4.74 -15.83
C ASP A 514 -18.89 5.86 -15.60
N LEU A 515 -17.75 5.82 -16.29
CA LEU A 515 -16.64 6.77 -16.13
C LEU A 515 -16.47 7.68 -17.35
N VAL A 516 -16.04 8.93 -17.12
CA VAL A 516 -15.75 9.90 -18.20
C VAL A 516 -14.46 9.59 -18.97
N VAL A 517 -13.55 8.85 -18.33
CA VAL A 517 -12.28 8.34 -18.89
C VAL A 517 -11.90 7.08 -18.13
N ARG A 518 -11.27 6.11 -18.79
CA ARG A 518 -10.69 4.95 -18.10
C ARG A 518 -9.33 5.35 -17.50
N PRO A 519 -9.14 5.26 -16.16
CA PRO A 519 -7.88 5.64 -15.53
C PRO A 519 -6.72 4.74 -15.99
N ARG A 520 -5.56 5.36 -16.25
CA ARG A 520 -4.30 4.68 -16.55
C ARG A 520 -3.22 5.16 -15.57
N PRO A 521 -3.33 4.79 -14.28
CA PRO A 521 -2.34 5.21 -13.31
C PRO A 521 -0.98 4.58 -13.64
N THR A 522 0.02 5.42 -13.84
CA THR A 522 1.42 4.97 -13.95
C THR A 522 2.19 5.21 -12.66
N MET A 523 1.78 6.19 -11.84
CA MET A 523 2.46 6.58 -10.62
C MET A 523 1.98 5.76 -9.42
N ASP A 524 2.88 5.52 -8.49
CA ASP A 524 2.58 5.01 -7.16
C ASP A 524 1.87 6.07 -6.32
N GLU A 525 0.96 5.60 -5.46
CA GLU A 525 0.38 6.38 -4.37
C GLU A 525 0.99 5.87 -3.05
N ALA A 526 0.24 5.93 -1.94
CA ALA A 526 0.63 5.21 -0.72
C ALA A 526 0.69 3.68 -0.93
N THR A 527 0.04 3.19 -1.98
CA THR A 527 0.11 1.81 -2.48
C THR A 527 0.87 1.76 -3.81
N PRO A 528 1.54 0.64 -4.12
CA PRO A 528 2.09 0.42 -5.45
C PRO A 528 0.97 0.38 -6.48
N ASN A 529 1.19 0.98 -7.64
CA ASN A 529 0.21 0.93 -8.72
C ASN A 529 0.16 -0.46 -9.38
N ALA A 530 -0.93 -0.74 -10.12
CA ALA A 530 -1.14 -2.03 -10.78
C ALA A 530 0.01 -2.44 -11.72
N ASN A 531 0.58 -1.48 -12.47
CA ASN A 531 1.68 -1.74 -13.39
C ASN A 531 2.98 -2.07 -12.65
N GLY A 532 3.22 -1.47 -11.48
CA GLY A 532 4.35 -1.81 -10.62
C GLY A 532 4.28 -3.20 -10.03
N LEU A 533 3.13 -3.55 -9.44
CA LEU A 533 2.86 -4.91 -8.96
C LEU A 533 2.98 -5.94 -10.08
N TYR A 534 2.42 -5.61 -11.25
CA TYR A 534 2.52 -6.44 -12.44
C TYR A 534 3.96 -6.60 -12.91
N ALA A 535 4.78 -5.54 -12.93
CA ALA A 535 6.19 -5.61 -13.32
C ALA A 535 6.97 -6.62 -12.47
N GLU A 536 6.85 -6.53 -11.14
CA GLU A 536 7.51 -7.48 -10.25
C GLU A 536 6.99 -8.91 -10.44
N ALA A 537 5.67 -9.09 -10.45
CA ALA A 537 5.06 -10.40 -10.61
C ALA A 537 5.42 -11.03 -11.97
N LEU A 538 5.44 -10.24 -13.04
CA LEU A 538 5.80 -10.66 -14.39
C LEU A 538 7.26 -11.11 -14.46
N ALA A 539 8.17 -10.34 -13.88
CA ALA A 539 9.60 -10.67 -13.86
C ALA A 539 9.86 -11.97 -13.06
N ARG A 540 9.19 -12.16 -11.92
CA ARG A 540 9.22 -13.40 -11.13
C ARG A 540 8.60 -14.58 -11.88
N LEU A 541 7.43 -14.40 -12.49
CA LEU A 541 6.76 -15.44 -13.26
C LEU A 541 7.61 -15.88 -14.45
N ALA A 542 8.20 -14.95 -15.20
CA ALA A 542 9.06 -15.26 -16.35
C ALA A 542 10.30 -16.07 -15.96
N ALA A 543 10.81 -15.86 -14.74
CA ALA A 543 11.92 -16.62 -14.20
C ALA A 543 11.52 -18.04 -13.73
N LEU A 544 10.26 -18.25 -13.33
CA LEU A 544 9.74 -19.55 -12.88
C LEU A 544 9.13 -20.40 -14.02
N ALA A 545 8.47 -19.74 -14.96
CA ALA A 545 7.77 -20.33 -16.09
C ALA A 545 8.00 -19.44 -17.32
N PRO A 546 9.11 -19.61 -18.06
CA PRO A 546 9.46 -18.72 -19.18
C PRO A 546 8.38 -18.65 -20.26
N PHE A 547 8.05 -17.43 -20.69
CA PHE A 547 7.15 -17.14 -21.81
C PHE A 547 7.70 -15.97 -22.66
N GLU A 548 7.32 -15.92 -23.94
CA GLU A 548 7.70 -14.83 -24.84
C GLU A 548 6.98 -13.53 -24.48
N GLY A 549 7.62 -12.38 -24.70
CA GLY A 549 7.01 -11.06 -24.49
C GLY A 549 7.30 -10.41 -23.13
N ALA A 550 7.87 -11.12 -22.16
CA ALA A 550 8.08 -10.59 -20.80
C ALA A 550 9.01 -9.36 -20.79
N GLY A 551 10.12 -9.43 -21.54
CA GLY A 551 11.10 -8.34 -21.61
C GLY A 551 10.55 -7.11 -22.35
N GLU A 552 9.75 -7.33 -23.40
CA GLU A 552 9.05 -6.26 -24.11
C GLU A 552 8.03 -5.56 -23.19
N GLU A 553 7.20 -6.32 -22.48
CA GLU A 553 6.25 -5.80 -21.49
C GLU A 553 6.95 -4.95 -20.41
N LEU A 554 8.07 -5.43 -19.86
CA LEU A 554 8.86 -4.66 -18.88
C LEU A 554 9.51 -3.41 -19.48
N SER A 555 10.00 -3.48 -20.72
CA SER A 555 10.60 -2.32 -21.40
C SER A 555 9.60 -1.19 -21.60
N MET A 556 8.35 -1.51 -21.90
CA MET A 556 7.29 -0.51 -22.04
C MET A 556 7.01 0.21 -20.73
N LEU A 557 6.94 -0.53 -19.61
CA LEU A 557 6.80 0.06 -18.27
C LEU A 557 7.99 0.95 -17.90
N ALA A 558 9.21 0.55 -18.28
CA ALA A 558 10.41 1.37 -18.07
C ALA A 558 10.34 2.72 -18.82
N GLY A 559 9.74 2.74 -20.02
CA GLY A 559 9.51 3.96 -20.79
C GLY A 559 8.68 5.01 -20.04
N HIS A 560 7.70 4.58 -19.24
CA HIS A 560 6.90 5.47 -18.38
C HIS A 560 7.67 5.92 -17.12
N ALA A 561 8.39 5.00 -16.48
CA ALA A 561 9.17 5.31 -15.29
C ALA A 561 10.29 6.33 -15.54
N LYS A 562 10.88 6.37 -16.74
CA LYS A 562 11.97 7.32 -17.10
C LYS A 562 11.62 8.79 -16.91
N VAL A 563 10.35 9.19 -17.05
CA VAL A 563 9.94 10.60 -16.97
C VAL A 563 9.96 11.12 -15.53
N ALA A 564 9.49 10.31 -14.58
CA ALA A 564 9.45 10.65 -13.16
C ALA A 564 9.78 9.42 -12.29
N PRO A 565 11.04 8.95 -12.26
CA PRO A 565 11.38 7.64 -11.70
C PRO A 565 10.97 7.47 -10.24
N LEU A 566 11.09 8.51 -9.42
CA LEU A 566 10.75 8.45 -7.99
C LEU A 566 9.24 8.31 -7.73
N ASN A 567 8.39 8.63 -8.71
CA ASN A 567 6.95 8.38 -8.62
C ASN A 567 6.56 6.97 -9.11
N HIS A 568 7.53 6.15 -9.55
CA HIS A 568 7.32 4.83 -10.16
C HIS A 568 8.21 3.77 -9.49
N ALA A 569 8.43 3.90 -8.18
CA ALA A 569 9.35 3.05 -7.42
C ALA A 569 9.00 1.56 -7.47
N SER A 570 7.72 1.22 -7.48
CA SER A 570 7.26 -0.17 -7.63
C SER A 570 7.66 -0.77 -9.00
N ILE A 571 7.57 0.01 -10.09
CA ILE A 571 8.06 -0.39 -11.41
C ILE A 571 9.59 -0.55 -11.35
N LEU A 572 10.31 0.41 -10.76
CA LEU A 572 11.76 0.32 -10.61
C LEU A 572 12.19 -0.97 -9.87
N ASN A 573 11.47 -1.38 -8.83
CA ASN A 573 11.73 -2.63 -8.10
C ASN A 573 11.53 -3.86 -8.99
N GLY A 574 10.50 -3.89 -9.83
CA GLY A 574 10.28 -4.95 -10.81
C GLY A 574 11.37 -5.00 -11.90
N LEU A 575 11.81 -3.85 -12.40
CA LEU A 575 12.88 -3.74 -13.39
C LEU A 575 14.24 -4.13 -12.81
N ASP A 576 14.52 -3.73 -11.58
CA ASP A 576 15.71 -4.15 -10.82
C ASP A 576 15.76 -5.66 -10.69
N PHE A 577 14.66 -6.30 -10.28
CA PHE A 577 14.57 -7.76 -10.22
C PHE A 577 14.81 -8.41 -11.58
N HIS A 578 14.28 -7.84 -12.67
CA HIS A 578 14.50 -8.37 -14.01
C HIS A 578 15.99 -8.35 -14.41
N ILE A 579 16.73 -7.31 -14.02
CA ILE A 579 18.15 -7.14 -14.39
C ILE A 579 19.08 -7.94 -13.45
N HIS A 580 18.82 -7.88 -12.15
CA HIS A 580 19.74 -8.32 -11.10
C HIS A 580 19.28 -9.57 -10.35
N GLY A 581 17.99 -9.90 -10.42
CA GLY A 581 17.39 -11.03 -9.72
C GLY A 581 17.89 -12.38 -10.21
N ALA A 582 17.83 -13.37 -9.31
CA ALA A 582 18.19 -14.75 -9.60
C ALA A 582 17.03 -15.71 -9.33
N ALA A 583 16.83 -16.69 -10.21
CA ALA A 583 15.99 -17.85 -9.93
C ALA A 583 16.84 -18.94 -9.26
N ILE A 584 16.46 -19.33 -8.05
CA ILE A 584 17.06 -20.44 -7.33
C ILE A 584 16.22 -21.68 -7.61
N VAL A 585 16.71 -22.57 -8.46
CA VAL A 585 16.02 -23.83 -8.78
C VAL A 585 16.57 -24.90 -7.86
N VAL A 586 15.71 -25.52 -7.05
CA VAL A 586 16.11 -26.60 -6.14
C VAL A 586 15.44 -27.91 -6.55
N ALA A 587 16.24 -28.94 -6.82
CA ALA A 587 15.82 -30.22 -7.36
C ALA A 587 16.35 -31.40 -6.52
N GLY A 588 15.77 -32.58 -6.75
CA GLY A 588 16.17 -33.82 -6.11
C GLY A 588 15.30 -34.24 -4.92
N SER A 589 15.54 -35.45 -4.42
CA SER A 589 14.83 -36.07 -3.29
C SER A 589 15.32 -35.59 -1.91
N GLU A 590 16.56 -35.10 -1.81
CA GLU A 590 17.20 -34.61 -0.59
C GLU A 590 17.37 -33.08 -0.64
N ARG A 591 16.26 -32.35 -0.92
CA ARG A 591 16.29 -30.90 -1.23
C ARG A 591 15.95 -29.96 -0.07
N GLU A 592 15.46 -30.46 1.06
CA GLU A 592 14.90 -29.61 2.12
C GLU A 592 15.89 -28.61 2.71
N ALA A 593 17.13 -29.01 2.97
CA ALA A 593 18.15 -28.11 3.49
C ALA A 593 18.52 -26.99 2.50
N LEU A 594 18.53 -27.30 1.20
CA LEU A 594 18.78 -26.31 0.14
C LEU A 594 17.57 -25.37 -0.04
N LEU A 595 16.35 -25.86 0.09
CA LEU A 595 15.15 -25.03 0.10
C LEU A 595 15.15 -24.07 1.29
N ALA A 596 15.50 -24.55 2.48
CA ALA A 596 15.61 -23.71 3.67
C ALA A 596 16.65 -22.59 3.46
N ALA A 597 17.84 -22.93 2.94
CA ALA A 597 18.86 -21.94 2.61
C ALA A 597 18.44 -20.97 1.49
N ALA A 598 17.75 -21.43 0.45
CA ALA A 598 17.22 -20.55 -0.59
C ALA A 598 16.20 -19.56 -0.01
N ARG A 599 15.35 -20.03 0.92
CA ARG A 599 14.30 -19.25 1.57
C ARG A 599 14.84 -18.18 2.53
N SER A 600 16.00 -18.42 3.16
CA SER A 600 16.64 -17.44 4.05
C SER A 600 17.34 -16.29 3.30
N VAL A 601 17.54 -16.39 1.99
CA VAL A 601 18.12 -15.31 1.18
C VAL A 601 17.08 -14.18 1.01
N PRO A 602 17.50 -12.90 1.12
CA PRO A 602 16.65 -11.74 0.90
C PRO A 602 15.72 -11.86 -0.32
N TYR A 603 14.41 -11.75 -0.07
CA TYR A 603 13.38 -11.85 -1.11
C TYR A 603 13.51 -10.86 -2.28
N PRO A 604 14.09 -9.64 -2.14
CA PRO A 604 14.10 -8.71 -3.26
C PRO A 604 14.97 -9.21 -4.43
N ASN A 605 15.99 -10.03 -4.19
CA ASN A 605 16.97 -10.43 -5.21
C ASN A 605 16.79 -11.86 -5.73
N ARG A 606 15.76 -12.58 -5.27
CA ARG A 606 15.57 -13.99 -5.61
C ARG A 606 14.13 -14.36 -5.88
N THR A 607 13.95 -15.38 -6.72
CA THR A 607 12.75 -16.22 -6.78
C THR A 607 13.14 -17.68 -6.60
N ILE A 608 12.26 -18.51 -6.05
CA ILE A 608 12.54 -19.93 -5.75
C ILE A 608 11.64 -20.85 -6.56
N MET A 609 12.25 -21.80 -7.26
CA MET A 609 11.55 -22.87 -7.95
C MET A 609 11.84 -24.21 -7.27
N GLU A 610 10.84 -24.81 -6.64
CA GLU A 610 10.92 -26.20 -6.19
C GLU A 610 10.64 -27.15 -7.36
N LEU A 611 11.68 -27.81 -7.87
CA LEU A 611 11.56 -28.74 -8.98
C LEU A 611 11.35 -30.17 -8.48
N ARG A 612 10.09 -30.62 -8.48
CA ARG A 612 9.71 -31.98 -8.08
C ARG A 612 9.93 -33.02 -9.16
N ASP A 613 9.74 -32.62 -10.41
CA ASP A 613 9.97 -33.43 -11.61
C ASP A 613 10.81 -32.63 -12.61
N VAL A 614 12.02 -33.11 -12.89
CA VAL A 614 12.93 -32.47 -13.83
C VAL A 614 12.38 -32.43 -15.26
N HIS A 615 11.47 -33.35 -15.60
CA HIS A 615 10.84 -33.41 -16.91
C HIS A 615 9.77 -32.33 -17.13
N ALA A 616 9.35 -31.64 -16.06
CA ALA A 616 8.50 -30.46 -16.15
C ALA A 616 9.23 -29.27 -16.80
N LEU A 617 10.57 -29.26 -16.77
CA LEU A 617 11.36 -28.27 -17.50
C LEU A 617 11.41 -28.58 -18.99
N ALA A 618 11.43 -27.53 -19.82
CA ALA A 618 11.66 -27.65 -21.26
C ALA A 618 12.95 -28.45 -21.55
N ALA A 619 12.95 -29.22 -22.65
CA ALA A 619 14.06 -30.12 -22.99
C ALA A 619 15.43 -29.41 -23.07
N GLY A 620 15.44 -28.13 -23.49
CA GLY A 620 16.65 -27.30 -23.59
C GLY A 620 17.04 -26.55 -22.32
N HIS A 621 16.32 -26.70 -21.20
CA HIS A 621 16.61 -25.96 -19.98
C HIS A 621 17.94 -26.43 -19.34
N PRO A 622 18.89 -25.53 -18.99
CA PRO A 622 20.19 -25.92 -18.45
C PRO A 622 20.12 -26.84 -17.23
N VAL A 623 19.19 -26.55 -16.31
CA VAL A 623 18.96 -27.37 -15.10
C VAL A 623 18.51 -28.79 -15.41
N ARG A 624 17.79 -29.03 -16.52
CA ARG A 624 17.31 -30.38 -16.87
C ARG A 624 18.48 -31.33 -17.13
N ALA A 625 19.41 -30.92 -17.99
CA ALA A 625 20.60 -31.71 -18.32
C ALA A 625 21.57 -31.84 -17.14
N GLN A 626 21.66 -30.82 -16.29
CA GLN A 626 22.58 -30.83 -15.14
C GLN A 626 22.02 -31.62 -13.95
N SER A 627 20.70 -31.59 -13.70
CA SER A 627 20.06 -32.29 -12.58
C SER A 627 20.20 -33.81 -12.67
N GLU A 628 20.16 -34.37 -13.89
CA GLU A 628 20.41 -35.81 -14.11
C GLU A 628 21.81 -36.25 -13.63
N ARG A 629 22.76 -35.32 -13.52
CA ARG A 629 24.13 -35.55 -13.06
C ARG A 629 24.36 -35.14 -11.60
N ALA A 630 23.42 -34.42 -10.99
CA ALA A 630 23.63 -33.67 -9.75
C ALA A 630 23.32 -34.46 -8.45
N GLY A 631 23.10 -35.78 -8.54
CA GLY A 631 22.88 -36.62 -7.38
C GLY A 631 21.48 -36.44 -6.76
N ARG A 632 21.36 -36.60 -5.43
CA ARG A 632 20.08 -36.70 -4.73
C ARG A 632 19.47 -35.35 -4.32
N GLY A 633 20.22 -34.26 -4.35
CA GLY A 633 19.75 -32.91 -4.00
C GLY A 633 20.68 -31.85 -4.55
N SER A 634 20.15 -30.84 -5.24
CA SER A 634 20.95 -29.76 -5.82
C SER A 634 20.18 -28.47 -6.03
N ALA A 635 20.85 -27.36 -5.81
CA ALA A 635 20.39 -26.02 -6.14
C ALA A 635 21.16 -25.45 -7.34
N PHE A 636 20.51 -24.58 -8.09
CA PHE A 636 21.07 -23.88 -9.24
C PHE A 636 20.69 -22.41 -9.14
N ILE A 637 21.66 -21.52 -9.32
CA ILE A 637 21.43 -20.08 -9.40
C ILE A 637 21.36 -19.71 -10.87
N CYS A 638 20.16 -19.37 -11.34
CA CYS A 638 19.89 -18.99 -12.72
C CYS A 638 19.69 -17.49 -12.86
N ARG A 639 20.40 -16.87 -13.80
CA ARG A 639 20.27 -15.45 -14.18
C ARG A 639 20.07 -15.38 -15.69
N GLY A 640 18.89 -14.90 -16.11
CA GLY A 640 18.48 -14.98 -17.51
C GLY A 640 18.47 -16.43 -18.02
N GLN A 641 19.22 -16.71 -19.09
CA GLN A 641 19.30 -18.04 -19.71
C GLN A 641 20.47 -18.90 -19.20
N ALA A 642 21.27 -18.39 -18.25
CA ALA A 642 22.42 -19.10 -17.70
C ALA A 642 22.13 -19.58 -16.28
N CYS A 643 22.59 -20.78 -15.94
CA CYS A 643 22.53 -21.32 -14.59
C CYS A 643 23.92 -21.76 -14.13
N SER A 644 24.18 -21.64 -12.83
CA SER A 644 25.40 -22.15 -12.19
C SER A 644 25.55 -23.67 -12.37
N LEU A 645 26.72 -24.19 -11.99
CA LEU A 645 26.89 -25.62 -11.71
C LEU A 645 25.99 -26.04 -10.52
N PRO A 646 25.69 -27.35 -10.36
CA PRO A 646 24.90 -27.82 -9.23
C PRO A 646 25.59 -27.53 -7.89
N ILE A 647 24.82 -26.99 -6.94
CA ILE A 647 25.25 -26.67 -5.58
C ILE A 647 24.57 -27.65 -4.62
N SER A 648 25.35 -28.44 -3.89
CA SER A 648 24.83 -29.41 -2.92
C SER A 648 24.93 -28.94 -1.47
N ASP A 649 25.72 -27.90 -1.19
CA ASP A 649 25.93 -27.34 0.14
C ASP A 649 25.04 -26.09 0.36
N PRO A 650 24.11 -26.11 1.35
CA PRO A 650 23.28 -24.97 1.70
C PRO A 650 24.06 -23.70 2.08
N VAL A 651 25.23 -23.82 2.71
CA VAL A 651 26.06 -22.67 3.10
C VAL A 651 26.62 -21.99 1.86
N VAL A 652 27.19 -22.79 0.95
CA VAL A 652 27.73 -22.28 -0.32
C VAL A 652 26.63 -21.61 -1.16
N LEU A 653 25.40 -22.14 -1.13
CA LEU A 653 24.26 -21.52 -1.81
C LEU A 653 24.01 -20.08 -1.31
N VAL A 654 24.02 -19.87 0.01
CA VAL A 654 23.80 -18.54 0.61
C VAL A 654 24.98 -17.60 0.33
N GLU A 655 26.21 -18.09 0.41
CA GLU A 655 27.42 -17.30 0.12
C GLU A 655 27.45 -16.77 -1.32
N LEU A 656 27.08 -17.61 -2.30
CA LEU A 656 27.03 -17.21 -3.72
C LEU A 656 25.94 -16.19 -4.06
N LEU A 657 24.95 -16.03 -3.18
CA LEU A 657 23.85 -15.07 -3.33
C LEU A 657 24.02 -13.83 -2.46
N SER A 658 24.98 -13.84 -1.55
CA SER A 658 25.36 -12.68 -0.76
C SER A 658 26.17 -11.72 -1.65
N PRO A 659 26.00 -10.40 -1.54
CA PRO A 659 26.86 -9.45 -2.23
C PRO A 659 28.31 -9.70 -1.80
N SER A 660 29.14 -10.18 -2.73
CA SER A 660 30.53 -10.55 -2.46
C SER A 660 31.33 -9.33 -2.01
N SER A 661 31.97 -9.44 -0.84
CA SER A 661 33.01 -8.52 -0.36
C SER A 661 34.32 -8.60 -1.16
N ASP A 662 34.40 -9.39 -2.23
CA ASP A 662 35.60 -9.57 -3.03
C ASP A 662 35.56 -8.74 -4.32
N LYS A 663 36.09 -7.52 -4.22
CA LYS A 663 36.91 -6.93 -5.29
C LYS A 663 38.35 -6.83 -4.80
N THR A 664 39.03 -7.98 -4.73
CA THR A 664 40.48 -8.06 -4.87
C THR A 664 40.79 -9.17 -5.85
N ASP A 665 40.93 -8.78 -7.12
CA ASP A 665 42.15 -9.01 -7.91
C ASP A 665 42.16 -8.05 -9.12
#